data_AF-A0A4S2EF62-F1
#
_entry.id   AF-A0A4S2EF62-F1
#
_cell.length_a   1.000
_cell.length_b   1.000
_cell.length_c   1.000
_cell.angle_alpha   90.00
_cell.angle_beta   90.00
_cell.angle_gamma   90.00
#
_symmetry.space_group_name_H-M   'P 1'
#
loop_
_entity.id
_entity.type
_entity.pdbx_description
1 polymer ?
#
loop_
_entity_poly.entity_id
_entity_poly.type
_entity_poly.pdbx_seq_one_letter_code
_entity_poly.pdbx_strand_id
1 'polypeptide(L)'
;MRKIIGILSIFLAFAFMSQAQKIKVACVGNSVTYGYGIKNRETNCYPAQLQQMLGDAYEVENFGHSGATLLNKGYRPYTQQEAYQKALRFAGDYVIIHLGLNDTDPRAWPNYRDDFVRDYLSLIESFRKANPRCKVWVCRMTPISHRHSRFKSGTRDWYWMEQALIEEIARIAGATLIDLQEGLYDRPDLLPDALHPNAEGAGILARTVYGALTGDYGGLQLPAIYSDRMVLQRDQPLPISGIANQGEKVTVTLAGQRKETVAGTNGKWTVTLDPLRVSGKSYTLTVSTPSRTLNYRDVVAGEVWLCSGQSNMAFRVNESIKEEQLQQLDYAKQHSQIRLFDLKPRWETYAVEWDASVLDSLNRLQYYHDTQWEVCDTRNTARFSAIGFAFGRMLADSLQVPVGLILNAVGGSPTEAWIDRKTLEFEFSDILQDWTKNDFIQDWVRERAALNIKQASNPLQRHPYEPCYLFEAGIQPLHQYPIKGIIWYQGESNAHNMEVHERLFPLLVNSWRQNWNADLPFYYVQLSSIDRPSWTWFRDSQRRLAQTVSNTGMAVSSDRGDSLNVHPTRKKEIGERLAHWALNKTYGHNVIPSGPLFRSATFTDNAAYITFDYAKGLTTSDGDPIRTFEIAEREGLYYPAQAVVENGKVKVWNDQVTHPKLVRYGWQPFTRANLVNEAGMPASTFRAIKE
;
A
#
# COMPACT_ATOMS: atom_id res chain seq x y z
N MET A 1 58.23 -54.18 61.39
CA MET A 1 56.78 -54.40 61.19
C MET A 1 56.06 -53.08 61.47
N ARG A 2 55.27 -52.58 60.49
CA ARG A 2 53.98 -51.83 60.58
C ARG A 2 53.83 -50.77 61.71
N LYS A 3 53.25 -49.57 61.54
CA LYS A 3 52.46 -48.89 60.49
C LYS A 3 51.99 -47.54 61.10
N ILE A 4 51.63 -46.59 60.23
CA ILE A 4 50.66 -45.48 60.41
C ILE A 4 51.13 -44.27 61.24
N ILE A 5 51.41 -43.16 60.54
CA ILE A 5 50.75 -41.83 60.63
C ILE A 5 51.29 -41.02 59.43
N GLY A 6 50.42 -40.37 58.64
CA GLY A 6 50.89 -39.54 57.54
C GLY A 6 49.81 -39.02 56.59
N ILE A 7 49.01 -38.06 57.10
CA ILE A 7 48.50 -36.86 56.42
C ILE A 7 47.76 -37.09 55.08
N LEU A 8 46.44 -37.04 55.22
CA LEU A 8 45.45 -36.69 54.22
C LEU A 8 45.62 -35.20 53.84
N SER A 9 46.19 -34.88 52.69
CA SER A 9 46.03 -33.59 51.98
C SER A 9 46.79 -33.62 50.66
N ILE A 10 46.06 -33.50 49.55
CA ILE A 10 46.41 -32.90 48.24
C ILE A 10 45.43 -33.54 47.24
N PHE A 11 44.29 -32.88 47.02
CA PHE A 11 43.54 -32.85 45.75
C PHE A 11 42.39 -31.85 45.94
N LEU A 12 42.73 -30.58 46.18
CA LEU A 12 41.80 -29.48 45.92
C LEU A 12 42.07 -29.03 44.48
N ALA A 13 41.40 -29.68 43.53
CA ALA A 13 41.29 -29.13 42.19
C ALA A 13 40.41 -27.88 42.28
N PHE A 14 41.03 -26.71 42.13
CA PHE A 14 40.32 -25.46 41.89
C PHE A 14 39.60 -25.58 40.54
N ALA A 15 38.35 -26.03 40.56
CA ALA A 15 37.41 -25.80 39.48
C ALA A 15 36.99 -24.31 39.56
N PHE A 16 37.84 -23.41 39.07
CA PHE A 16 37.35 -22.10 38.63
C PHE A 16 36.47 -22.37 37.41
N MET A 17 35.17 -22.55 37.65
CA MET A 17 34.17 -22.32 36.61
C MET A 17 34.28 -20.85 36.24
N SER A 18 35.04 -20.56 35.18
CA SER A 18 34.96 -19.31 34.46
C SER A 18 33.52 -19.20 33.95
N GLN A 19 32.63 -18.53 34.69
CA GLN A 19 31.39 -18.05 34.12
C GLN A 19 31.78 -17.16 32.95
N ALA A 20 31.35 -17.52 31.74
CA ALA A 20 31.57 -16.70 30.57
C ALA A 20 31.07 -15.29 30.87
N GLN A 21 31.91 -14.28 30.65
CA GLN A 21 31.53 -12.89 30.85
C GLN A 21 30.35 -12.56 29.92
N LYS A 22 29.22 -12.15 30.50
CA LYS A 22 28.02 -11.79 29.73
C LYS A 22 28.30 -10.57 28.85
N ILE A 23 27.69 -10.53 27.67
CA ILE A 23 27.72 -9.35 26.80
C ILE A 23 26.75 -8.31 27.36
N LYS A 24 27.25 -7.13 27.68
CA LYS A 24 26.46 -6.04 28.25
C LYS A 24 25.79 -5.21 27.17
N VAL A 25 24.46 -5.08 27.23
CA VAL A 25 23.65 -4.31 26.28
C VAL A 25 23.00 -3.13 27.01
N ALA A 26 23.46 -1.92 26.71
CA ALA A 26 22.89 -0.68 27.23
C ALA A 26 21.79 -0.16 26.28
N CYS A 27 20.53 -0.23 26.70
CA CYS A 27 19.43 0.41 25.99
C CYS A 27 19.28 1.86 26.48
N VAL A 28 19.84 2.80 25.71
CA VAL A 28 19.84 4.24 25.97
C VAL A 28 18.70 4.89 25.21
N GLY A 29 17.85 5.67 25.89
CA GLY A 29 16.77 6.34 25.17
C GLY A 29 15.83 7.17 26.02
N ASN A 30 14.69 7.48 25.43
CA ASN A 30 13.66 8.32 26.03
C ASN A 30 12.55 7.49 26.71
N SER A 31 11.32 8.03 26.75
CA SER A 31 10.13 7.38 27.30
C SER A 31 9.76 6.06 26.62
N VAL A 32 10.09 5.88 25.34
CA VAL A 32 9.85 4.61 24.62
C VAL A 32 10.76 3.51 25.15
N THR A 33 12.07 3.78 25.31
CA THR A 33 13.01 2.86 25.98
C THR A 33 12.64 2.61 27.42
N TYR A 34 12.21 3.65 28.14
CA TYR A 34 11.67 3.50 29.49
C TYR A 34 10.39 2.64 29.51
N GLY A 35 9.64 2.50 28.42
CA GLY A 35 8.36 1.79 28.44
C GLY A 35 7.27 2.57 29.19
N TYR A 36 7.22 3.89 29.00
CA TYR A 36 6.17 4.74 29.54
C TYR A 36 4.78 4.24 29.11
N GLY A 37 3.83 4.19 30.04
CA GLY A 37 2.46 3.71 29.78
C GLY A 37 2.31 2.18 29.69
N ILE A 38 3.39 1.41 29.62
CA ILE A 38 3.33 -0.06 29.57
C ILE A 38 3.10 -0.63 30.97
N LYS A 39 2.02 -1.38 31.15
CA LYS A 39 1.75 -2.14 32.38
C LYS A 39 2.82 -3.21 32.59
N ASN A 40 3.30 -3.37 33.82
CA ASN A 40 4.40 -4.28 34.17
C ASN A 40 5.63 -4.06 33.27
N ARG A 41 6.06 -2.80 33.12
CA ARG A 41 7.16 -2.44 32.22
C ARG A 41 8.45 -3.25 32.44
N GLU A 42 8.72 -3.71 33.67
CA GLU A 42 9.90 -4.52 34.00
C GLU A 42 9.93 -5.87 33.26
N THR A 43 8.78 -6.33 32.72
CA THR A 43 8.71 -7.49 31.83
C THR A 43 8.34 -7.10 30.39
N ASN A 44 7.57 -6.03 30.22
CA ASN A 44 6.88 -5.73 28.97
C ASN A 44 7.47 -4.57 28.17
N CYS A 45 8.44 -3.80 28.68
CA CYS A 45 9.16 -2.83 27.87
C CYS A 45 10.12 -3.52 26.89
N TYR A 46 10.51 -2.85 25.80
CA TYR A 46 11.32 -3.52 24.78
C TYR A 46 12.69 -4.01 25.30
N PRO A 47 13.40 -3.31 26.22
CA PRO A 47 14.65 -3.84 26.77
C PRO A 47 14.44 -5.14 27.57
N ALA A 48 13.35 -5.24 28.34
CA ALA A 48 13.03 -6.44 29.11
C ALA A 48 12.65 -7.62 28.20
N GLN A 49 11.85 -7.37 27.16
CA GLN A 49 11.53 -8.39 26.16
C GLN A 49 12.79 -8.80 25.35
N LEU A 50 13.69 -7.86 25.07
CA LEU A 50 14.98 -8.14 24.43
C LEU A 50 15.86 -9.04 25.29
N GLN A 51 15.92 -8.80 26.60
CA GLN A 51 16.64 -9.69 27.54
C GLN A 51 16.12 -11.13 27.46
N GLN A 52 14.80 -11.31 27.38
CA GLN A 52 14.19 -12.64 27.26
C GLN A 52 14.59 -13.33 25.94
N MET A 53 14.66 -12.58 24.84
CA MET A 53 15.07 -13.11 23.53
C MET A 53 16.56 -13.46 23.45
N LEU A 54 17.42 -12.64 24.06
CA LEU A 54 18.87 -12.83 24.05
C LEU A 54 19.36 -13.91 25.03
N GLY A 55 18.61 -14.15 26.12
CA GLY A 55 18.93 -15.16 27.12
C GLY A 55 20.15 -14.83 27.98
N ASP A 56 20.64 -15.84 28.71
CA ASP A 56 21.61 -15.66 29.80
C ASP A 56 23.02 -15.24 29.37
N ALA A 57 23.35 -15.36 28.09
CA ALA A 57 24.61 -14.89 27.52
C ALA A 57 24.73 -13.36 27.52
N TYR A 58 23.61 -12.65 27.69
CA TYR A 58 23.53 -11.19 27.66
C TYR A 58 23.03 -10.63 28.98
N GLU A 59 23.43 -9.40 29.28
CA GLU A 59 22.92 -8.56 30.36
C GLU A 59 22.39 -7.28 29.72
N VAL A 60 21.07 -7.18 29.56
CA VAL A 60 20.39 -6.03 28.95
C VAL A 60 19.87 -5.12 30.05
N GLU A 61 20.31 -3.87 30.03
CA GLU A 61 19.89 -2.86 31.00
C GLU A 61 19.16 -1.69 30.35
N ASN A 62 18.10 -1.24 31.03
CA ASN A 62 17.23 -0.16 30.57
C ASN A 62 17.68 1.19 31.15
N PHE A 63 18.29 2.02 30.31
CA PHE A 63 18.68 3.39 30.64
C PHE A 63 17.78 4.43 29.97
N GLY A 64 16.52 4.07 29.69
CA GLY A 64 15.51 4.99 29.19
C GLY A 64 15.13 6.05 30.23
N HIS A 65 14.96 7.30 29.80
CA HIS A 65 14.45 8.37 30.66
C HIS A 65 13.29 9.12 30.01
N SER A 66 12.13 9.11 30.66
CA SER A 66 10.92 9.70 30.10
C SER A 66 11.04 11.20 29.83
N GLY A 67 10.69 11.60 28.60
CA GLY A 67 10.75 12.99 28.15
C GLY A 67 12.16 13.52 27.84
N ALA A 68 13.20 12.67 27.87
CA ALA A 68 14.56 13.11 27.59
C ALA A 68 14.76 13.54 26.13
N THR A 69 15.37 14.71 25.93
CA THR A 69 15.83 15.25 24.65
C THR A 69 17.28 14.81 24.39
N LEU A 70 17.63 14.59 23.13
CA LEU A 70 19.03 14.43 22.71
C LEU A 70 19.79 15.75 22.83
N LEU A 71 19.16 16.86 22.41
CA LEU A 71 19.75 18.19 22.40
C LEU A 71 20.18 18.60 23.81
N ASN A 72 21.43 19.04 23.96
CA ASN A 72 21.98 19.47 25.24
C ASN A 72 21.35 20.77 25.76
N LYS A 73 20.77 21.56 24.85
CA LYS A 73 20.00 22.77 25.16
C LYS A 73 18.49 22.54 25.13
N GLY A 74 18.05 21.30 24.90
CA GLY A 74 16.64 20.92 25.01
C GLY A 74 16.11 21.08 26.44
N TYR A 75 14.80 20.97 26.61
CA TYR A 75 14.17 21.21 27.91
C TYR A 75 14.43 20.09 28.95
N ARG A 76 14.90 18.92 28.52
CA ARG A 76 15.28 17.80 29.42
C ARG A 76 16.43 16.98 28.80
N PRO A 77 17.66 17.52 28.75
CA PRO A 77 18.78 16.86 28.08
C PRO A 77 19.11 15.51 28.72
N TYR A 78 19.24 14.46 27.90
CA TYR A 78 19.57 13.11 28.39
C TYR A 78 20.91 13.08 29.13
N THR A 79 21.89 13.86 28.67
CA THR A 79 23.25 13.98 29.25
C THR A 79 23.26 14.53 30.68
N GLN A 80 22.16 15.14 31.14
CA GLN A 80 22.01 15.65 32.51
C GLN A 80 21.22 14.69 33.41
N GLN A 81 20.72 13.57 32.88
CA GLN A 81 19.91 12.63 33.65
C GLN A 81 20.78 11.59 34.37
N GLU A 82 20.30 11.08 35.50
CA GLU A 82 20.96 9.99 36.23
C GLU A 82 21.10 8.73 35.36
N ALA A 83 20.13 8.48 34.46
CA ALA A 83 20.14 7.35 33.54
C ALA A 83 21.39 7.37 32.64
N TYR A 84 21.82 8.53 32.13
CA TYR A 84 23.03 8.67 31.34
C TYR A 84 24.28 8.31 32.16
N GLN A 85 24.37 8.81 33.40
CA GLN A 85 25.50 8.49 34.28
C GLN A 85 25.57 7.00 34.62
N LYS A 86 24.41 6.35 34.81
CA LYS A 86 24.32 4.89 35.01
C LYS A 86 24.75 4.13 33.75
N ALA A 87 24.31 4.55 32.57
CA ALA A 87 24.67 3.94 31.29
C ALA A 87 26.19 4.01 31.02
N LEU A 88 26.82 5.15 31.31
CA LEU A 88 28.28 5.29 31.19
C LEU A 88 29.02 4.36 32.16
N ARG A 89 28.58 4.27 33.43
CA ARG A 89 29.19 3.37 34.42
C ARG A 89 28.98 1.90 34.08
N PHE A 90 27.86 1.56 33.46
CA PHE A 90 27.58 0.19 33.02
C PHE A 90 28.57 -0.27 31.94
N ALA A 91 29.12 0.67 31.17
CA ALA A 91 30.18 0.45 30.18
C ALA A 91 29.82 -0.69 29.20
N GLY A 92 28.61 -0.62 28.64
CA GLY A 92 28.05 -1.67 27.79
C GLY A 92 28.97 -2.04 26.61
N ASP A 93 28.99 -3.32 26.26
CA ASP A 93 29.64 -3.81 25.05
C ASP A 93 28.83 -3.40 23.82
N TYR A 94 27.50 -3.45 23.91
CA TYR A 94 26.57 -2.96 22.92
C TYR A 94 25.79 -1.77 23.47
N VAL A 95 25.72 -0.67 22.71
CA VAL A 95 24.98 0.53 23.08
C VAL A 95 23.97 0.85 22.01
N ILE A 96 22.69 0.83 22.37
CA ILE A 96 21.58 1.15 21.47
C ILE A 96 21.04 2.51 21.88
N ILE A 97 21.02 3.48 20.95
CA ILE A 97 20.59 4.85 21.22
C ILE A 97 19.28 5.15 20.48
N HIS A 98 18.19 5.31 21.25
CA HIS A 98 16.88 5.74 20.77
C HIS A 98 16.49 7.09 21.41
N LEU A 99 17.08 8.16 20.88
CA LEU A 99 16.83 9.56 21.24
C LEU A 99 16.50 10.38 19.98
N GLY A 100 15.80 11.51 20.14
CA GLY A 100 15.27 12.34 19.05
C GLY A 100 13.77 12.67 19.22
N LEU A 101 12.94 11.72 19.63
CA LEU A 101 11.48 11.93 19.66
C LEU A 101 11.02 13.19 20.42
N ASN A 102 11.64 13.49 21.56
CA ASN A 102 11.32 14.68 22.37
C ASN A 102 11.95 15.97 21.82
N ASP A 103 12.92 15.85 20.92
CA ASP A 103 13.53 16.97 20.21
C ASP A 103 12.54 17.57 19.20
N THR A 104 11.57 16.79 18.69
CA THR A 104 10.41 17.26 17.88
C THR A 104 9.41 18.16 18.64
N ASP A 105 9.76 18.59 19.86
CA ASP A 105 9.00 19.53 20.68
C ASP A 105 9.30 21.00 20.26
N PRO A 106 8.31 21.90 20.22
CA PRO A 106 8.53 23.32 19.90
C PRO A 106 9.51 24.05 20.82
N ARG A 107 9.76 23.54 22.03
CA ARG A 107 10.79 24.09 22.95
C ARG A 107 12.21 23.68 22.55
N ALA A 108 12.37 22.65 21.72
CA ALA A 108 13.65 22.07 21.33
C ALA A 108 13.97 22.34 19.85
N TRP A 109 13.30 21.67 18.90
CA TRP A 109 13.68 21.68 17.48
C TRP A 109 13.89 23.08 16.88
N PRO A 110 12.91 24.01 16.98
CA PRO A 110 13.03 25.30 16.30
C PRO A 110 14.20 26.16 16.83
N ASN A 111 14.60 25.94 18.08
CA ASN A 111 15.59 26.76 18.76
C ASN A 111 17.01 26.20 18.62
N TYR A 112 17.15 24.87 18.51
CA TYR A 112 18.46 24.21 18.69
C TYR A 112 18.78 23.10 17.68
N ARG A 113 17.97 22.90 16.62
CA ARG A 113 18.22 21.83 15.63
C ARG A 113 19.62 21.82 15.01
N ASP A 114 20.27 22.97 14.88
CA ASP A 114 21.62 23.07 14.32
C ASP A 114 22.68 22.40 15.21
N ASP A 115 22.38 22.20 16.50
CA ASP A 115 23.23 21.50 17.45
C ASP A 115 23.00 19.95 17.43
N PHE A 116 21.93 19.46 16.80
CA PHE A 116 21.47 18.06 16.90
C PHE A 116 22.54 17.05 16.51
N VAL A 117 23.17 17.21 15.33
CA VAL A 117 24.21 16.31 14.84
C VAL A 117 25.42 16.28 15.77
N ARG A 118 25.91 17.46 16.18
CA ARG A 118 27.07 17.58 17.06
C ARG A 118 26.80 16.94 18.42
N ASP A 119 25.64 17.22 19.00
CA ASP A 119 25.25 16.70 20.31
C ASP A 119 25.05 15.17 20.27
N TYR A 120 24.49 14.62 19.19
CA TYR A 120 24.38 13.17 19.00
C TYR A 120 25.77 12.51 18.91
N LEU A 121 26.67 13.05 18.08
CA LEU A 121 28.02 12.50 17.93
C LEU A 121 28.78 12.56 19.26
N SER A 122 28.65 13.66 20.01
CA SER A 122 29.25 13.78 21.34
C SER A 122 28.71 12.76 22.34
N LEU A 123 27.42 12.41 22.25
CA LEU A 123 26.83 11.36 23.07
C LEU A 123 27.44 9.99 22.75
N ILE A 124 27.56 9.65 21.46
CA ILE A 124 28.19 8.41 20.99
C ILE A 124 29.63 8.30 21.50
N GLU A 125 30.41 9.37 21.36
CA GLU A 125 31.81 9.40 21.80
C GLU A 125 31.96 9.26 23.31
N SER A 126 30.98 9.73 24.09
CA SER A 126 30.99 9.54 25.54
C SER A 126 30.88 8.06 25.92
N PHE A 127 30.06 7.28 25.21
CA PHE A 127 29.97 5.84 25.41
C PHE A 127 31.23 5.09 24.93
N ARG A 128 31.83 5.51 23.82
CA ARG A 128 33.13 4.96 23.36
C ARG A 128 34.25 5.28 24.34
N LYS A 129 34.22 6.44 24.99
CA LYS A 129 35.19 6.77 26.05
C LYS A 129 35.01 5.87 27.28
N ALA A 130 33.76 5.54 27.64
CA ALA A 130 33.48 4.63 28.76
C ALA A 130 33.87 3.17 28.45
N ASN A 131 33.66 2.71 27.21
CA ASN A 131 34.14 1.41 26.72
C ASN A 131 34.64 1.54 25.28
N PRO A 132 35.96 1.62 25.04
CA PRO A 132 36.52 1.79 23.69
C PRO A 132 36.26 0.63 22.73
N ARG A 133 35.80 -0.52 23.23
CA ARG A 133 35.43 -1.69 22.43
C ARG A 133 33.93 -1.77 22.14
N CYS A 134 33.13 -0.81 22.61
CA CYS A 134 31.70 -0.89 22.43
C CYS A 134 31.30 -0.76 20.95
N LYS A 135 30.26 -1.51 20.57
CA LYS A 135 29.55 -1.32 19.32
C LYS A 135 28.33 -0.45 19.57
N VAL A 136 28.08 0.49 18.67
CA VAL A 136 27.00 1.46 18.80
C VAL A 136 25.99 1.26 17.69
N TRP A 137 24.72 1.18 18.08
CA TRP A 137 23.57 1.24 17.20
C TRP A 137 22.81 2.52 17.47
N VAL A 138 22.43 3.22 16.40
CA VAL A 138 21.54 4.38 16.46
C VAL A 138 20.23 4.04 15.79
N CYS A 139 19.13 4.49 16.39
CA CYS A 139 17.80 4.09 15.93
C CYS A 139 17.13 5.22 15.15
N ARG A 140 16.65 4.95 13.93
CA ARG A 140 15.49 5.70 13.40
C ARG A 140 14.37 5.59 14.42
N MET A 141 13.59 6.65 14.54
CA MET A 141 12.66 6.80 15.64
C MET A 141 11.38 6.01 15.41
N THR A 142 10.79 5.49 16.48
CA THR A 142 9.41 4.98 16.42
C THR A 142 8.45 6.04 15.88
N PRO A 143 7.31 5.67 15.27
CA PRO A 143 6.41 6.64 14.67
C PRO A 143 5.83 7.64 15.68
N ILE A 144 5.58 8.86 15.21
CA ILE A 144 4.63 9.79 15.82
C ILE A 144 3.37 9.76 14.96
N SER A 145 2.25 9.32 15.51
CA SER A 145 1.01 9.15 14.74
C SER A 145 0.25 10.48 14.59
N HIS A 146 -0.56 10.58 13.53
CA HIS A 146 -1.41 11.73 13.22
C HIS A 146 -2.29 12.22 14.39
N ARG A 147 -2.64 11.35 15.35
CA ARG A 147 -3.42 11.69 16.56
C ARG A 147 -2.65 12.56 17.57
N HIS A 148 -1.35 12.76 17.41
CA HIS A 148 -0.57 13.61 18.31
C HIS A 148 -1.01 15.08 18.18
N SER A 149 -1.25 15.75 19.32
CA SER A 149 -1.85 17.10 19.35
C SER A 149 -1.05 18.18 18.60
N ARG A 150 0.24 17.95 18.39
CA ARG A 150 1.15 18.86 17.67
C ARG A 150 1.55 18.36 16.28
N PHE A 151 0.90 17.30 15.79
CA PHE A 151 1.27 16.67 14.52
C PHE A 151 1.32 17.68 13.37
N LYS A 152 0.27 18.48 13.19
CA LYS A 152 0.16 19.52 12.15
C LYS A 152 0.92 20.82 12.46
N SER A 153 1.33 21.06 13.71
CA SER A 153 2.00 22.31 14.11
C SER A 153 3.53 22.26 13.99
N GLY A 154 4.07 21.18 13.42
CA GLY A 154 5.49 21.05 13.09
C GLY A 154 6.09 19.70 13.47
N THR A 155 5.52 18.99 14.45
CA THR A 155 6.09 17.71 14.93
C THR A 155 6.22 16.67 13.82
N ARG A 156 5.25 16.57 12.89
CA ARG A 156 5.36 15.68 11.71
C ARG A 156 6.59 15.99 10.87
N ASP A 157 6.78 17.26 10.52
CA ASP A 157 7.85 17.66 9.60
C ASP A 157 9.23 17.53 10.27
N TRP A 158 9.34 17.93 11.54
CA TRP A 158 10.56 17.81 12.32
C TRP A 158 10.96 16.35 12.56
N TYR A 159 9.98 15.47 12.80
CA TYR A 159 10.20 14.03 12.90
C TYR A 159 10.94 13.47 11.66
N TRP A 160 10.49 13.83 10.45
CA TRP A 160 11.14 13.37 9.23
C TRP A 160 12.50 14.02 8.98
N MET A 161 12.69 15.28 9.38
CA MET A 161 14.01 15.94 9.35
C MET A 161 15.01 15.23 10.28
N GLU A 162 14.58 14.92 11.51
CA GLU A 162 15.39 14.20 12.49
C GLU A 162 15.78 12.81 12.02
N GLN A 163 14.84 12.04 11.45
CA GLN A 163 15.16 10.73 10.90
C GLN A 163 16.28 10.78 9.86
N ALA A 164 16.21 11.74 8.93
CA ALA A 164 17.23 11.91 7.91
C ALA A 164 18.60 12.26 8.52
N LEU A 165 18.62 13.09 9.58
CA LEU A 165 19.84 13.41 10.30
C LEU A 165 20.40 12.21 11.08
N ILE A 166 19.54 11.37 11.66
CA ILE A 166 19.97 10.14 12.37
C ILE A 166 20.68 9.18 11.42
N GLU A 167 20.21 9.04 10.18
CA GLU A 167 20.89 8.24 9.15
C GLU A 167 22.27 8.78 8.80
N GLU A 168 22.38 10.10 8.69
CA GLU A 168 23.66 10.78 8.47
C GLU A 168 24.62 10.57 9.64
N ILE A 169 24.12 10.71 10.87
CA ILE A 169 24.87 10.50 12.11
C ILE A 169 25.38 9.06 12.19
N ALA A 170 24.54 8.07 11.85
CA ALA A 170 24.96 6.66 11.81
C ALA A 170 26.18 6.48 10.90
N ARG A 171 26.14 7.09 9.70
CA ARG A 171 27.22 7.02 8.73
C ARG A 171 28.49 7.72 9.21
N ILE A 172 28.38 8.96 9.70
CA ILE A 172 29.52 9.75 10.19
C ILE A 172 30.18 9.05 11.38
N ALA A 173 29.38 8.51 12.30
CA ALA A 173 29.89 7.85 13.50
C ALA A 173 30.46 6.46 13.21
N GLY A 174 30.19 5.86 12.05
CA GLY A 174 30.44 4.43 11.82
C GLY A 174 29.62 3.53 12.76
N ALA A 175 28.41 3.97 13.12
CA ALA A 175 27.45 3.22 13.93
C ALA A 175 26.48 2.45 13.02
N THR A 176 25.93 1.35 13.52
CA THR A 176 24.91 0.58 12.78
C THR A 176 23.54 1.24 12.95
N LEU A 177 22.80 1.43 11.86
CA LEU A 177 21.44 1.95 11.91
C LEU A 177 20.42 0.84 12.19
N ILE A 178 19.52 1.06 13.15
CA ILE A 178 18.33 0.22 13.38
C ILE A 178 17.09 1.03 12.98
N ASP A 179 16.17 0.42 12.24
CA ASP A 179 14.90 1.06 11.89
C ASP A 179 13.77 0.65 12.84
N LEU A 180 13.52 1.45 13.88
CA LEU A 180 12.40 1.22 14.80
C LEU A 180 11.05 1.78 14.30
N GLN A 181 11.03 2.44 13.13
CA GLN A 181 9.81 2.92 12.51
C GLN A 181 9.08 1.79 11.77
N GLU A 182 9.82 1.03 10.95
CA GLU A 182 9.27 0.17 9.90
C GLU A 182 8.15 -0.77 10.39
N GLY A 183 8.38 -1.48 11.49
CA GLY A 183 7.41 -2.45 12.02
C GLY A 183 6.23 -1.85 12.80
N LEU A 184 6.20 -0.53 13.00
CA LEU A 184 5.17 0.17 13.77
C LEU A 184 4.40 1.22 12.95
N TYR A 185 4.91 1.63 11.79
CA TYR A 185 4.34 2.76 11.04
C TYR A 185 2.93 2.46 10.54
N ASP A 186 2.68 1.22 10.12
CA ASP A 186 1.39 0.69 9.71
C ASP A 186 0.52 0.18 10.88
N ARG A 187 0.98 0.38 12.12
CA ARG A 187 0.33 -0.09 13.35
C ARG A 187 0.03 1.05 14.35
N PRO A 188 -0.68 2.13 13.94
CA PRO A 188 -1.12 3.18 14.88
C PRO A 188 -2.02 2.66 16.02
N ASP A 189 -2.63 1.48 15.88
CA ASP A 189 -3.36 0.78 16.94
C ASP A 189 -2.47 0.37 18.13
N LEU A 190 -1.17 0.20 17.88
CA LEU A 190 -0.19 -0.13 18.91
C LEU A 190 0.36 1.09 19.65
N LEU A 191 -0.08 2.31 19.30
CA LEU A 191 0.36 3.57 19.91
C LEU A 191 -0.79 4.25 20.65
N PRO A 192 -1.21 3.83 21.87
CA PRO A 192 -2.42 4.31 22.52
C PRO A 192 -2.54 5.85 22.59
N ASP A 193 -1.43 6.54 22.83
CA ASP A 193 -1.34 7.99 22.96
C ASP A 193 -0.66 8.68 21.76
N ALA A 194 -0.64 8.00 20.61
CA ALA A 194 -0.02 8.45 19.35
C ALA A 194 1.52 8.52 19.36
N LEU A 195 2.19 8.08 20.43
CA LEU A 195 3.65 8.15 20.56
C LEU A 195 4.27 6.88 21.15
N HIS A 196 3.72 6.36 22.26
CA HIS A 196 4.33 5.26 23.00
C HIS A 196 3.73 3.92 22.57
N PRO A 197 4.55 2.91 22.25
CA PRO A 197 4.06 1.58 21.95
C PRO A 197 3.48 0.91 23.20
N ASN A 198 2.41 0.13 23.02
CA ASN A 198 1.95 -0.82 24.02
C ASN A 198 2.90 -2.03 24.12
N ALA A 199 2.56 -3.04 24.94
CA ALA A 199 3.40 -4.23 25.13
C ALA A 199 3.66 -5.02 23.83
N GLU A 200 2.69 -5.11 22.93
CA GLU A 200 2.88 -5.76 21.61
C GLU A 200 3.82 -4.93 20.73
N GLY A 201 3.63 -3.61 20.66
CA GLY A 201 4.52 -2.72 19.94
C GLY A 201 5.95 -2.76 20.47
N ALA A 202 6.13 -2.81 21.80
CA ALA A 202 7.43 -2.99 22.42
C ALA A 202 8.08 -4.35 22.05
N GLY A 203 7.28 -5.39 21.84
CA GLY A 203 7.77 -6.68 21.34
C GLY A 203 8.25 -6.62 19.89
N ILE A 204 7.61 -5.79 19.04
CA ILE A 204 8.11 -5.51 17.69
C ILE A 204 9.49 -4.83 17.77
N LEU A 205 9.62 -3.80 18.61
CA LEU A 205 10.91 -3.13 18.82
C LEU A 205 11.99 -4.09 19.32
N ALA A 206 11.65 -4.94 20.30
CA ALA A 206 12.58 -5.93 20.84
C ALA A 206 13.07 -6.91 19.75
N ARG A 207 12.18 -7.39 18.87
CA ARG A 207 12.57 -8.26 17.75
C ARG A 207 13.45 -7.55 16.72
N THR A 208 13.13 -6.29 16.40
CA THR A 208 13.94 -5.49 15.47
C THR A 208 15.35 -5.29 16.02
N VAL A 209 15.47 -4.94 17.31
CA VAL A 209 16.77 -4.78 17.96
C VAL A 209 17.49 -6.12 18.08
N TYR A 210 16.80 -7.20 18.45
CA TYR A 210 17.36 -8.55 18.52
C TYR A 210 18.06 -8.91 17.21
N GLY A 211 17.36 -8.81 16.07
CA GLY A 211 17.95 -9.13 14.77
C GLY A 211 19.17 -8.27 14.43
N ALA A 212 19.14 -6.98 14.77
CA ALA A 212 20.27 -6.08 14.55
C ALA A 212 21.50 -6.38 15.43
N LEU A 213 21.31 -6.96 16.63
CA LEU A 213 22.40 -7.33 17.52
C LEU A 213 22.99 -8.70 17.19
N THR A 214 22.14 -9.66 16.83
CA THR A 214 22.53 -11.06 16.62
C THR A 214 22.85 -11.38 15.17
N GLY A 215 22.35 -10.57 14.23
CA GLY A 215 22.33 -10.89 12.80
C GLY A 215 21.29 -11.96 12.42
N ASP A 216 20.45 -12.39 13.38
CA ASP A 216 19.42 -13.41 13.15
C ASP A 216 18.07 -12.75 12.82
N TYR A 217 17.66 -12.92 11.57
CA TYR A 217 16.39 -12.43 11.02
C TYR A 217 15.43 -13.58 10.70
N GLY A 218 15.66 -14.78 11.26
CA GLY A 218 14.85 -15.96 11.03
C GLY A 218 15.19 -16.71 9.73
N GLY A 219 16.40 -16.51 9.20
CA GLY A 219 16.91 -17.17 8.00
C GLY A 219 16.22 -16.75 6.70
N LEU A 220 16.51 -17.48 5.63
CA LEU A 220 16.05 -17.15 4.28
C LEU A 220 14.51 -17.21 4.15
N GLN A 221 13.91 -16.10 3.73
CA GLN A 221 12.47 -15.91 3.51
C GLN A 221 12.24 -15.00 2.28
N LEU A 222 11.14 -15.24 1.54
CA LEU A 222 10.64 -14.35 0.49
C LEU A 222 9.18 -13.95 0.80
N PRO A 223 8.71 -12.81 0.27
CA PRO A 223 7.30 -12.42 0.33
C PRO A 223 6.37 -13.53 -0.20
N ALA A 224 5.18 -13.67 0.38
CA ALA A 224 4.22 -14.75 0.09
C ALA A 224 3.77 -14.81 -1.39
N ILE A 225 3.87 -13.70 -2.13
CA ILE A 225 3.58 -13.67 -3.57
C ILE A 225 4.52 -14.56 -4.39
N TYR A 226 5.74 -14.83 -3.90
CA TYR A 226 6.61 -15.82 -4.51
C TYR A 226 6.13 -17.23 -4.13
N SER A 227 5.49 -17.90 -5.10
CA SER A 227 4.99 -19.27 -4.97
C SER A 227 5.13 -20.03 -6.28
N ASP A 228 4.89 -21.35 -6.25
CA ASP A 228 4.82 -22.15 -7.47
C ASP A 228 3.82 -21.55 -8.47
N ARG A 229 4.07 -21.76 -9.76
CA ARG A 229 3.22 -21.29 -10.86
C ARG A 229 3.12 -19.76 -10.98
N MET A 230 4.01 -18.99 -10.37
CA MET A 230 3.99 -17.54 -10.55
C MET A 230 4.33 -17.08 -11.98
N VAL A 231 3.89 -15.86 -12.32
CA VAL A 231 4.27 -15.14 -13.53
C VAL A 231 5.20 -14.01 -13.15
N LEU A 232 6.43 -14.01 -13.67
CA LEU A 232 7.39 -12.93 -13.47
C LEU A 232 7.34 -11.97 -14.67
N GLN A 233 7.38 -10.67 -14.37
CA GLN A 233 7.30 -9.63 -15.40
C GLN A 233 8.47 -9.74 -16.38
N ARG A 234 8.15 -9.83 -17.67
CA ARG A 234 9.12 -9.90 -18.77
C ARG A 234 9.68 -8.53 -19.15
N ASP A 235 10.76 -8.57 -19.94
CA ASP A 235 11.33 -7.43 -20.68
C ASP A 235 11.77 -6.22 -19.84
N GLN A 236 11.98 -6.43 -18.54
CA GLN A 236 12.58 -5.44 -17.64
C GLN A 236 13.50 -6.11 -16.62
N PRO A 237 14.47 -5.38 -16.02
CA PRO A 237 15.27 -5.91 -14.92
C PRO A 237 14.36 -6.45 -13.81
N LEU A 238 14.70 -7.63 -13.29
CA LEU A 238 13.84 -8.34 -12.36
C LEU A 238 14.49 -8.38 -10.97
N PRO A 239 14.18 -7.42 -10.08
CA PRO A 239 14.61 -7.49 -8.70
C PRO A 239 13.88 -8.63 -7.99
N ILE A 240 14.67 -9.49 -7.34
CA ILE A 240 14.20 -10.51 -6.40
C ILE A 240 14.76 -10.13 -5.03
N SER A 241 13.87 -10.02 -4.05
CA SER A 241 14.19 -9.50 -2.72
C SER A 241 13.58 -10.36 -1.63
N GLY A 242 14.21 -10.35 -0.46
CA GLY A 242 13.74 -11.09 0.70
C GLY A 242 14.52 -10.77 1.97
N ILE A 243 14.36 -11.65 2.97
CA ILE A 243 15.07 -11.61 4.24
C ILE A 243 16.00 -12.83 4.33
N ALA A 244 17.16 -12.67 4.94
CA ALA A 244 18.07 -13.74 5.35
C ALA A 244 18.89 -13.27 6.56
N ASN A 245 19.65 -14.15 7.19
CA ASN A 245 20.49 -13.73 8.31
C ASN A 245 21.64 -12.85 7.80
N GLN A 246 22.03 -11.85 8.59
CA GLN A 246 23.05 -10.88 8.22
C GLN A 246 24.32 -11.58 7.75
N GLY A 247 24.88 -11.14 6.62
CA GLY A 247 26.11 -11.70 6.08
C GLY A 247 25.94 -13.04 5.37
N GLU A 248 24.75 -13.65 5.37
CA GLU A 248 24.51 -14.85 4.56
C GLU A 248 24.61 -14.52 3.07
N LYS A 249 25.37 -15.36 2.36
CA LYS A 249 25.43 -15.33 0.90
C LYS A 249 24.14 -15.92 0.33
N VAL A 250 23.38 -15.10 -0.40
CA VAL A 250 22.16 -15.51 -1.09
C VAL A 250 22.47 -15.73 -2.56
N THR A 251 22.12 -16.90 -3.09
CA THR A 251 22.21 -17.24 -4.51
C THR A 251 20.82 -17.35 -5.10
N VAL A 252 20.59 -16.71 -6.24
CA VAL A 252 19.35 -16.79 -7.02
C VAL A 252 19.65 -17.39 -8.38
N THR A 253 18.93 -18.45 -8.76
CA THR A 253 18.99 -19.03 -10.10
C THR A 253 17.62 -19.06 -10.76
N LEU A 254 17.57 -18.67 -12.03
CA LEU A 254 16.36 -18.67 -12.83
C LEU A 254 16.72 -18.61 -14.32
N ALA A 255 16.08 -19.41 -15.17
CA ALA A 255 16.26 -19.36 -16.63
C ALA A 255 17.74 -19.40 -17.08
N GLY A 256 18.58 -20.20 -16.41
CA GLY A 256 20.02 -20.31 -16.69
C GLY A 256 20.88 -19.19 -16.10
N GLN A 257 20.26 -18.13 -15.58
CA GLN A 257 20.96 -17.09 -14.82
C GLN A 257 21.33 -17.59 -13.44
N ARG A 258 22.48 -17.14 -12.93
CA ARG A 258 22.93 -17.33 -11.55
C ARG A 258 23.53 -16.03 -11.05
N LYS A 259 22.89 -15.43 -10.05
CA LYS A 259 23.35 -14.19 -9.43
C LYS A 259 23.41 -14.35 -7.92
N GLU A 260 24.28 -13.59 -7.28
CA GLU A 260 24.56 -13.71 -5.86
C GLU A 260 24.56 -12.33 -5.20
N THR A 261 24.19 -12.28 -3.93
CA THR A 261 24.32 -11.11 -3.06
C THR A 261 24.62 -11.56 -1.64
N VAL A 262 24.78 -10.60 -0.74
CA VAL A 262 24.92 -10.83 0.70
C VAL A 262 23.82 -10.08 1.42
N ALA A 263 23.17 -10.73 2.39
CA ALA A 263 22.18 -10.08 3.22
C ALA A 263 22.80 -8.96 4.07
N GLY A 264 22.18 -7.78 4.02
CA GLY A 264 22.66 -6.58 4.70
C GLY A 264 22.56 -6.68 6.21
N THR A 265 23.00 -5.62 6.89
CA THR A 265 22.94 -5.50 8.36
C THR A 265 21.53 -5.41 8.92
N ASN A 266 20.51 -5.34 8.07
CA ASN A 266 19.08 -5.35 8.42
C ASN A 266 18.38 -6.64 7.95
N GLY A 267 19.15 -7.65 7.53
CA GLY A 267 18.64 -8.92 7.01
C GLY A 267 18.06 -8.84 5.60
N LYS A 268 17.86 -7.65 5.04
CA LYS A 268 17.31 -7.48 3.68
C LYS A 268 18.38 -7.79 2.64
N TRP A 269 17.96 -8.42 1.55
CA TRP A 269 18.79 -8.66 0.38
C TRP A 269 17.99 -8.44 -0.90
N THR A 270 18.68 -8.05 -1.96
CA THR A 270 18.13 -7.95 -3.31
C THR A 270 19.16 -8.41 -4.33
N VAL A 271 18.69 -9.14 -5.34
CA VAL A 271 19.43 -9.49 -6.56
C VAL A 271 18.60 -9.04 -7.75
N THR A 272 19.20 -8.34 -8.71
CA THR A 272 18.51 -7.98 -9.96
C THR A 272 18.92 -8.95 -11.06
N LEU A 273 18.00 -9.81 -11.50
CA LEU A 273 18.17 -10.68 -12.65
C LEU A 273 18.02 -9.89 -13.96
N ASP A 274 18.65 -10.40 -15.03
CA ASP A 274 18.49 -9.84 -16.37
C ASP A 274 17.06 -10.07 -16.89
N PRO A 275 16.54 -9.20 -17.77
CA PRO A 275 15.19 -9.31 -18.29
C PRO A 275 14.85 -10.71 -18.81
N LEU A 276 13.75 -11.26 -18.31
CA LEU A 276 13.23 -12.53 -18.82
C LEU A 276 12.54 -12.32 -20.16
N ARG A 277 12.70 -13.30 -21.06
CA ARG A 277 11.96 -13.40 -22.32
C ARG A 277 10.97 -14.55 -22.24
N VAL A 278 9.86 -14.42 -22.98
CA VAL A 278 8.90 -15.51 -23.17
C VAL A 278 9.56 -16.57 -24.05
N SER A 279 9.61 -17.81 -23.56
CA SER A 279 10.28 -18.93 -24.23
C SER A 279 9.36 -20.12 -24.51
N GLY A 280 8.10 -20.05 -24.08
CA GLY A 280 7.16 -21.18 -24.08
C GLY A 280 7.49 -22.29 -23.07
N LYS A 281 8.56 -22.14 -22.28
CA LYS A 281 8.96 -23.09 -21.23
C LYS A 281 8.72 -22.49 -19.85
N SER A 282 8.43 -23.35 -18.88
CA SER A 282 8.47 -22.98 -17.47
C SER A 282 9.87 -23.19 -16.89
N TYR A 283 10.15 -22.47 -15.81
CA TYR A 283 11.42 -22.44 -15.11
C TYR A 283 11.23 -22.87 -13.65
N THR A 284 12.34 -23.12 -12.97
CA THR A 284 12.39 -23.17 -11.51
C THR A 284 13.16 -21.94 -11.03
N LEU A 285 12.55 -21.13 -10.18
CA LEU A 285 13.28 -20.13 -9.39
C LEU A 285 13.83 -20.83 -8.15
N THR A 286 15.14 -20.85 -7.99
CA THR A 286 15.78 -21.32 -6.76
C THR A 286 16.45 -20.15 -6.05
N VAL A 287 16.15 -19.99 -4.76
CA VAL A 287 16.82 -19.03 -3.88
C VAL A 287 17.41 -19.81 -2.72
N SER A 288 18.71 -19.64 -2.47
CA SER A 288 19.42 -20.43 -1.46
C SER A 288 20.43 -19.63 -0.65
N THR A 289 20.51 -19.92 0.64
CA THR A 289 21.62 -19.65 1.55
C THR A 289 22.34 -20.97 1.87
N PRO A 290 23.49 -20.96 2.58
CA PRO A 290 24.11 -22.19 3.07
C PRO A 290 23.20 -23.03 3.97
N SER A 291 22.25 -22.39 4.65
CA SER A 291 21.35 -22.99 5.64
C SER A 291 20.01 -23.46 5.07
N ARG A 292 19.53 -22.88 3.95
CA ARG A 292 18.19 -23.13 3.42
C ARG A 292 18.13 -22.94 1.91
N THR A 293 17.32 -23.75 1.23
CA THR A 293 16.98 -23.57 -0.20
C THR A 293 15.47 -23.53 -0.38
N LEU A 294 14.99 -22.54 -1.13
CA LEU A 294 13.61 -22.36 -1.56
C LEU A 294 13.54 -22.61 -3.07
N ASN A 295 12.58 -23.43 -3.49
CA ASN A 295 12.37 -23.77 -4.90
C ASN A 295 10.93 -23.46 -5.29
N TYR A 296 10.75 -22.62 -6.29
CA TYR A 296 9.46 -22.29 -6.88
C TYR A 296 9.42 -22.84 -8.30
N ARG A 297 8.46 -23.73 -8.56
CA ARG A 297 8.36 -24.51 -9.79
C ARG A 297 7.31 -23.93 -10.72
N ASP A 298 7.39 -24.34 -11.98
CA ASP A 298 6.47 -23.90 -13.03
C ASP A 298 6.43 -22.37 -13.15
N VAL A 299 7.55 -21.67 -13.02
CA VAL A 299 7.61 -20.21 -13.14
C VAL A 299 7.63 -19.80 -14.62
N VAL A 300 6.84 -18.82 -15.02
CA VAL A 300 6.85 -18.33 -16.42
C VAL A 300 7.16 -16.84 -16.50
N ALA A 301 7.77 -16.43 -17.61
CA ALA A 301 7.91 -15.01 -17.96
C ALA A 301 6.65 -14.54 -18.68
N GLY A 302 6.10 -13.38 -18.31
CA GLY A 302 4.86 -12.87 -18.87
C GLY A 302 4.56 -11.44 -18.44
N GLU A 303 3.30 -11.03 -18.57
CA GLU A 303 2.81 -9.74 -18.06
C GLU A 303 2.16 -9.93 -16.70
N VAL A 304 2.38 -9.00 -15.77
CA VAL A 304 1.76 -9.04 -14.43
C VAL A 304 0.94 -7.77 -14.21
N TRP A 305 -0.35 -7.92 -13.89
CA TRP A 305 -1.25 -6.80 -13.66
C TRP A 305 -1.95 -6.90 -12.31
N LEU A 306 -2.10 -5.75 -11.64
CA LEU A 306 -2.84 -5.63 -10.40
C LEU A 306 -4.28 -5.18 -10.67
N CYS A 307 -5.24 -5.99 -10.26
CA CYS A 307 -6.68 -5.75 -10.31
C CYS A 307 -7.17 -5.34 -8.92
N SER A 308 -7.57 -4.08 -8.76
CA SER A 308 -7.93 -3.54 -7.45
C SER A 308 -9.12 -2.58 -7.48
N GLY A 309 -9.59 -2.19 -6.30
CA GLY A 309 -10.77 -1.35 -6.12
C GLY A 309 -11.77 -2.00 -5.17
N GLN A 310 -13.05 -1.88 -5.48
CA GLN A 310 -14.12 -2.33 -4.61
C GLN A 310 -14.99 -3.43 -5.24
N SER A 311 -16.24 -3.54 -4.78
CA SER A 311 -17.21 -4.58 -5.14
C SER A 311 -17.37 -4.82 -6.63
N ASN A 312 -17.34 -3.79 -7.49
CA ASN A 312 -17.45 -3.98 -8.94
C ASN A 312 -16.18 -4.61 -9.57
N MET A 313 -14.99 -4.38 -9.01
CA MET A 313 -13.77 -5.13 -9.37
C MET A 313 -13.81 -6.54 -8.77
N ALA A 314 -14.29 -6.70 -7.53
CA ALA A 314 -14.39 -8.01 -6.87
C ALA A 314 -15.48 -8.92 -7.46
N PHE A 315 -16.41 -8.37 -8.25
CA PHE A 315 -17.54 -9.06 -8.84
C PHE A 315 -17.09 -10.26 -9.68
N ARG A 316 -17.63 -11.45 -9.39
CA ARG A 316 -17.07 -12.72 -9.87
C ARG A 316 -17.66 -13.15 -11.20
N VAL A 317 -16.93 -13.98 -11.93
CA VAL A 317 -17.41 -14.57 -13.20
C VAL A 317 -18.72 -15.34 -13.00
N ASN A 318 -18.89 -16.05 -11.89
CA ASN A 318 -20.12 -16.79 -11.60
C ASN A 318 -21.31 -15.94 -11.17
N GLU A 319 -21.10 -14.65 -10.89
CA GLU A 319 -22.16 -13.66 -10.60
C GLU A 319 -22.60 -12.91 -11.87
N SER A 320 -21.85 -13.06 -12.96
CA SER A 320 -22.15 -12.43 -14.25
C SER A 320 -23.33 -13.10 -14.94
N ILE A 321 -23.90 -12.43 -15.95
CA ILE A 321 -24.93 -13.05 -16.78
C ILE A 321 -24.45 -14.37 -17.39
N LYS A 322 -25.38 -15.28 -17.67
CA LYS A 322 -25.05 -16.66 -18.06
C LYS A 322 -24.14 -16.74 -19.29
N GLU A 323 -24.38 -15.87 -20.27
CA GLU A 323 -23.59 -15.81 -21.50
C GLU A 323 -22.11 -15.47 -21.23
N GLU A 324 -21.84 -14.37 -20.51
CA GLU A 324 -20.48 -13.96 -20.16
C GLU A 324 -19.78 -15.00 -19.27
N GLN A 325 -20.52 -15.58 -18.32
CA GLN A 325 -20.03 -16.67 -17.49
C GLN A 325 -19.53 -17.83 -18.37
N LEU A 326 -20.35 -18.32 -19.29
CA LEU A 326 -19.98 -19.44 -20.16
C LEU A 326 -18.77 -19.10 -21.03
N GLN A 327 -18.74 -17.91 -21.65
CA GLN A 327 -17.61 -17.49 -22.49
C GLN A 327 -16.28 -17.45 -21.73
N GLN A 328 -16.27 -16.92 -20.51
CA GLN A 328 -15.04 -16.85 -19.72
C GLN A 328 -14.60 -18.23 -19.20
N LEU A 329 -15.55 -19.07 -18.77
CA LEU A 329 -15.25 -20.43 -18.31
C LEU A 329 -14.80 -21.36 -19.45
N ASP A 330 -15.37 -21.23 -20.65
CA ASP A 330 -14.94 -22.02 -21.80
C ASP A 330 -13.54 -21.62 -22.27
N TYR A 331 -13.19 -20.33 -22.21
CA TYR A 331 -11.83 -19.88 -22.44
C TYR A 331 -10.85 -20.54 -21.45
N ALA A 332 -11.16 -20.54 -20.15
CA ALA A 332 -10.32 -21.13 -19.10
C ALA A 332 -10.10 -22.64 -19.27
N LYS A 333 -11.00 -23.37 -19.94
CA LYS A 333 -10.81 -24.80 -20.25
C LYS A 333 -9.72 -25.03 -21.30
N GLN A 334 -9.55 -24.08 -22.20
CA GLN A 334 -8.73 -24.23 -23.41
C GLN A 334 -7.38 -23.52 -23.29
N HIS A 335 -7.25 -22.57 -22.36
CA HIS A 335 -6.08 -21.70 -22.26
C HIS A 335 -5.50 -21.73 -20.85
N SER A 336 -4.24 -22.15 -20.75
CA SER A 336 -3.47 -22.19 -19.49
C SER A 336 -2.51 -21.00 -19.32
N GLN A 337 -2.63 -19.99 -20.19
CA GLN A 337 -1.74 -18.83 -20.20
C GLN A 337 -2.05 -17.80 -19.10
N ILE A 338 -3.24 -17.84 -18.49
CA ILE A 338 -3.59 -16.94 -17.40
C ILE A 338 -3.28 -17.62 -16.07
N ARG A 339 -2.67 -16.86 -15.16
CA ARG A 339 -2.43 -17.29 -13.77
C ARG A 339 -2.96 -16.26 -12.81
N LEU A 340 -3.58 -16.74 -11.74
CA LEU A 340 -4.36 -15.95 -10.80
C LEU A 340 -3.67 -15.98 -9.44
N PHE A 341 -3.50 -14.81 -8.84
CA PHE A 341 -3.12 -14.63 -7.45
C PHE A 341 -4.24 -13.86 -6.76
N ASP A 342 -5.13 -14.59 -6.08
CA ASP A 342 -6.35 -14.04 -5.49
C ASP A 342 -6.12 -13.76 -4.00
N LEU A 343 -5.84 -12.50 -3.65
CA LEU A 343 -5.84 -12.00 -2.27
C LEU A 343 -7.28 -11.83 -1.83
N LYS A 344 -7.90 -12.96 -1.48
CA LYS A 344 -9.29 -13.00 -1.06
C LYS A 344 -9.44 -12.52 0.38
N PRO A 345 -10.35 -11.57 0.67
CA PRO A 345 -10.68 -11.22 2.04
C PRO A 345 -11.12 -12.43 2.86
N ARG A 346 -10.63 -12.54 4.11
CA ARG A 346 -11.11 -13.54 5.08
C ARG A 346 -12.55 -13.26 5.49
N TRP A 347 -12.94 -11.98 5.49
CA TRP A 347 -14.26 -11.51 5.88
C TRP A 347 -14.77 -10.45 4.91
N GLU A 348 -15.97 -10.68 4.41
CA GLU A 348 -16.73 -9.69 3.66
C GLU A 348 -17.25 -8.62 4.62
N THR A 349 -17.27 -7.37 4.16
CA THR A 349 -17.72 -6.18 4.90
C THR A 349 -19.25 -6.06 4.94
N TYR A 350 -19.96 -7.16 5.22
CA TYR A 350 -21.42 -7.21 5.35
C TYR A 350 -21.92 -6.55 6.65
N ALA A 351 -23.23 -6.28 6.74
CA ALA A 351 -23.85 -5.61 7.89
C ALA A 351 -24.04 -6.57 9.07
N VAL A 352 -22.94 -7.03 9.65
CA VAL A 352 -22.90 -7.99 10.77
C VAL A 352 -21.90 -7.53 11.82
N GLU A 353 -22.10 -7.93 13.06
CA GLU A 353 -21.06 -7.76 14.08
C GLU A 353 -19.97 -8.83 13.87
N TRP A 354 -18.70 -8.44 13.95
CA TRP A 354 -17.60 -9.39 13.91
C TRP A 354 -17.18 -9.81 15.33
N ASP A 355 -16.79 -11.08 15.45
CA ASP A 355 -16.29 -11.62 16.71
C ASP A 355 -14.87 -11.11 17.03
N ALA A 356 -14.45 -11.29 18.28
CA ALA A 356 -13.15 -10.82 18.76
C ALA A 356 -11.94 -11.40 18.00
N SER A 357 -12.04 -12.60 17.43
CA SER A 357 -10.93 -13.22 16.68
C SER A 357 -10.71 -12.54 15.33
N VAL A 358 -11.80 -12.12 14.67
CA VAL A 358 -11.73 -11.29 13.45
C VAL A 358 -11.07 -9.96 13.76
N LEU A 359 -11.49 -9.31 14.85
CA LEU A 359 -10.99 -8.01 15.26
C LEU A 359 -9.48 -8.04 15.59
N ASP A 360 -9.00 -9.09 16.28
CA ASP A 360 -7.57 -9.32 16.52
C ASP A 360 -6.81 -9.53 15.20
N SER A 361 -7.33 -10.34 14.28
CA SER A 361 -6.74 -10.56 12.96
C SER A 361 -6.60 -9.26 12.17
N LEU A 362 -7.62 -8.39 12.22
CA LEU A 362 -7.59 -7.08 11.55
C LEU A 362 -6.52 -6.16 12.13
N ASN A 363 -6.39 -6.09 13.47
CA ASN A 363 -5.35 -5.30 14.11
C ASN A 363 -3.95 -5.76 13.65
N ARG A 364 -3.76 -7.06 13.40
CA ARG A 364 -2.50 -7.63 12.91
C ARG A 364 -2.29 -7.53 11.40
N LEU A 365 -3.12 -6.77 10.69
CA LEU A 365 -3.12 -6.65 9.22
C LEU A 365 -3.33 -7.98 8.48
N GLN A 366 -3.88 -8.99 9.16
CA GLN A 366 -4.15 -10.32 8.61
C GLN A 366 -5.57 -10.38 8.03
N TYR A 367 -5.85 -9.52 7.04
CA TYR A 367 -7.19 -9.42 6.44
C TYR A 367 -7.42 -10.42 5.30
N TYR A 368 -6.40 -10.70 4.50
CA TYR A 368 -6.49 -11.61 3.35
C TYR A 368 -6.14 -13.05 3.74
N HIS A 369 -6.73 -14.02 3.03
CA HIS A 369 -6.31 -15.41 3.12
C HIS A 369 -4.90 -15.58 2.58
N ASP A 370 -4.17 -16.53 3.16
CA ASP A 370 -2.93 -17.01 2.55
C ASP A 370 -3.26 -17.60 1.17
N THR A 371 -2.54 -17.19 0.14
CA THR A 371 -2.83 -17.52 -1.25
C THR A 371 -1.55 -17.78 -2.03
N GLN A 372 -1.69 -18.40 -3.20
CA GLN A 372 -0.59 -18.76 -4.09
C GLN A 372 -1.03 -18.58 -5.54
N TRP A 373 -0.07 -18.59 -6.46
CA TRP A 373 -0.40 -18.54 -7.88
C TRP A 373 -1.04 -19.86 -8.34
N GLU A 374 -2.15 -19.73 -9.06
CA GLU A 374 -2.85 -20.85 -9.69
C GLU A 374 -2.98 -20.61 -11.20
N VAL A 375 -2.74 -21.65 -12.01
CA VAL A 375 -3.14 -21.60 -13.43
C VAL A 375 -4.66 -21.55 -13.49
N CYS A 376 -5.22 -20.73 -14.37
CA CYS A 376 -6.66 -20.62 -14.47
C CYS A 376 -7.29 -21.96 -14.87
N ASP A 377 -8.34 -22.33 -14.15
CA ASP A 377 -9.25 -23.42 -14.44
C ASP A 377 -10.69 -22.92 -14.31
N THR A 378 -11.68 -23.74 -14.61
CA THR A 378 -13.09 -23.32 -14.50
C THR A 378 -13.51 -22.98 -13.07
N ARG A 379 -12.89 -23.57 -12.05
CA ARG A 379 -13.26 -23.42 -10.64
C ARG A 379 -12.71 -22.13 -10.05
N ASN A 380 -11.43 -21.83 -10.25
CA ASN A 380 -10.82 -20.58 -9.75
C ASN A 380 -11.28 -19.38 -10.60
N THR A 381 -11.41 -19.53 -11.93
CA THR A 381 -11.95 -18.48 -12.81
C THR A 381 -13.38 -18.11 -12.44
N ALA A 382 -14.24 -19.09 -12.14
CA ALA A 382 -15.61 -18.83 -11.71
C ALA A 382 -15.70 -17.91 -10.49
N ARG A 383 -14.69 -17.94 -9.61
CA ARG A 383 -14.65 -17.20 -8.34
C ARG A 383 -13.76 -15.96 -8.40
N PHE A 384 -13.06 -15.74 -9.50
CA PHE A 384 -12.20 -14.58 -9.74
C PHE A 384 -12.99 -13.43 -10.34
N SER A 385 -12.41 -12.22 -10.32
CA SER A 385 -12.96 -11.01 -10.92
C SER A 385 -13.35 -11.21 -12.39
N ALA A 386 -14.61 -10.94 -12.73
CA ALA A 386 -15.11 -10.97 -14.10
C ALA A 386 -14.48 -9.91 -14.99
N ILE A 387 -14.16 -8.74 -14.42
CA ILE A 387 -13.47 -7.65 -15.12
C ILE A 387 -12.00 -8.01 -15.30
N GLY A 388 -11.33 -8.42 -14.22
CA GLY A 388 -9.92 -8.79 -14.24
C GLY A 388 -9.64 -9.95 -15.19
N PHE A 389 -10.48 -10.99 -15.20
CA PHE A 389 -10.30 -12.13 -16.10
C PHE A 389 -10.54 -11.76 -17.57
N ALA A 390 -11.60 -10.99 -17.88
CA ALA A 390 -11.84 -10.50 -19.25
C ALA A 390 -10.68 -9.62 -19.76
N PHE A 391 -10.11 -8.78 -18.89
CA PHE A 391 -8.91 -7.99 -19.16
C PHE A 391 -7.71 -8.88 -19.49
N GLY A 392 -7.38 -9.83 -18.61
CA GLY A 392 -6.21 -10.71 -18.79
C GLY A 392 -6.36 -11.64 -19.98
N ARG A 393 -7.57 -12.11 -20.29
CA ARG A 393 -7.90 -12.85 -21.50
C ARG A 393 -7.53 -12.09 -22.76
N MET A 394 -8.03 -10.85 -22.88
CA MET A 394 -7.75 -10.04 -24.06
C MET A 394 -6.25 -9.74 -24.21
N LEU A 395 -5.53 -9.53 -23.11
CA LEU A 395 -4.08 -9.38 -23.16
C LEU A 395 -3.36 -10.66 -23.58
N ALA A 396 -3.73 -11.81 -23.01
CA ALA A 396 -3.13 -13.10 -23.37
C ALA A 396 -3.32 -13.39 -24.87
N ASP A 397 -4.54 -13.17 -25.40
CA ASP A 397 -4.86 -13.35 -26.82
C ASP A 397 -4.11 -12.36 -27.72
N SER A 398 -4.02 -11.09 -27.31
CA SER A 398 -3.44 -10.05 -28.17
C SER A 398 -1.91 -10.07 -28.17
N LEU A 399 -1.30 -10.41 -27.02
CA LEU A 399 0.14 -10.40 -26.83
C LEU A 399 0.77 -11.78 -27.05
N GLN A 400 -0.02 -12.85 -26.97
CA GLN A 400 0.42 -14.25 -27.10
C GLN A 400 1.49 -14.62 -26.04
N VAL A 401 1.31 -14.14 -24.81
CA VAL A 401 2.21 -14.38 -23.67
C VAL A 401 1.43 -14.79 -22.42
N PRO A 402 2.06 -15.46 -21.43
CA PRO A 402 1.44 -15.67 -20.13
C PRO A 402 1.06 -14.36 -19.45
N VAL A 403 -0.09 -14.34 -18.76
CA VAL A 403 -0.59 -13.18 -18.03
C VAL A 403 -0.89 -13.57 -16.58
N GLY A 404 -0.22 -12.91 -15.65
CA GLY A 404 -0.49 -12.98 -14.21
C GLY A 404 -1.44 -11.87 -13.78
N LEU A 405 -2.52 -12.23 -13.09
CA LEU A 405 -3.47 -11.28 -12.51
C LEU A 405 -3.45 -11.40 -10.99
N ILE A 406 -3.13 -10.30 -10.32
CA ILE A 406 -3.22 -10.17 -8.87
C ILE A 406 -4.55 -9.48 -8.55
N LEU A 407 -5.42 -10.08 -7.75
CA LEU A 407 -6.69 -9.47 -7.33
C LEU A 407 -6.66 -9.21 -5.83
N ASN A 408 -6.99 -7.99 -5.39
CA ASN A 408 -7.17 -7.67 -3.98
C ASN A 408 -8.39 -6.80 -3.69
N ALA A 409 -9.36 -6.70 -4.60
CA ALA A 409 -10.49 -5.78 -4.45
C ALA A 409 -11.39 -6.10 -3.24
N VAL A 410 -11.85 -5.04 -2.54
CA VAL A 410 -12.63 -5.16 -1.29
C VAL A 410 -13.95 -4.42 -1.40
N GLY A 411 -15.06 -5.15 -1.30
CA GLY A 411 -16.41 -4.61 -1.36
C GLY A 411 -16.60 -3.39 -0.45
N GLY A 412 -17.09 -2.29 -1.03
CA GLY A 412 -17.45 -1.09 -0.28
C GLY A 412 -16.31 -0.22 0.24
N SER A 413 -15.05 -0.60 0.01
CA SER A 413 -13.91 0.19 0.45
C SER A 413 -13.87 1.59 -0.18
N PRO A 414 -13.65 2.65 0.62
CA PRO A 414 -13.48 3.99 0.10
C PRO A 414 -12.04 4.23 -0.38
N THR A 415 -11.80 5.23 -1.23
CA THR A 415 -10.50 5.49 -1.87
C THR A 415 -9.37 5.65 -0.85
N GLU A 416 -9.61 6.34 0.26
CA GLU A 416 -8.64 6.65 1.30
C GLU A 416 -8.10 5.43 2.05
N ALA A 417 -8.82 4.29 2.05
CA ALA A 417 -8.33 3.04 2.61
C ALA A 417 -7.13 2.47 1.81
N TRP A 418 -6.96 2.91 0.57
CA TRP A 418 -5.98 2.39 -0.39
C TRP A 418 -4.77 3.31 -0.61
N ILE A 419 -4.68 4.43 0.11
CA ILE A 419 -3.58 5.39 -0.01
C ILE A 419 -2.60 5.14 1.12
N ASP A 420 -1.30 5.18 0.84
CA ASP A 420 -0.29 5.03 1.88
C ASP A 420 -0.38 6.12 2.95
N ARG A 421 0.04 5.75 4.16
CA ARG A 421 -0.04 6.61 5.34
C ARG A 421 0.76 7.89 5.21
N LYS A 422 1.96 7.84 4.62
CA LYS A 422 2.81 9.01 4.51
C LYS A 422 2.16 10.04 3.57
N THR A 423 1.65 9.61 2.43
CA THR A 423 0.92 10.49 1.51
C THR A 423 -0.25 11.17 2.20
N LEU A 424 -1.10 10.44 2.93
CA LEU A 424 -2.22 11.06 3.64
C LEU A 424 -1.76 11.97 4.80
N GLU A 425 -0.74 11.58 5.55
CA GLU A 425 -0.19 12.39 6.64
C GLU A 425 0.36 13.74 6.17
N PHE A 426 0.92 13.81 4.97
CA PHE A 426 1.43 15.05 4.37
C PHE A 426 0.36 15.84 3.64
N GLU A 427 -0.40 15.17 2.78
CA GLU A 427 -1.24 15.81 1.77
C GLU A 427 -2.70 15.94 2.19
N PHE A 428 -3.19 15.16 3.17
CA PHE A 428 -4.59 15.22 3.63
C PHE A 428 -4.80 14.68 5.05
N SER A 429 -4.01 15.14 6.02
CA SER A 429 -4.00 14.57 7.39
C SER A 429 -5.36 14.57 8.09
N ASP A 430 -6.24 15.49 7.73
CA ASP A 430 -7.55 15.66 8.36
C ASP A 430 -8.48 14.47 8.11
N ILE A 431 -8.28 13.70 7.03
CA ILE A 431 -9.06 12.48 6.76
C ILE A 431 -8.73 11.34 7.73
N LEU A 432 -7.55 11.38 8.36
CA LEU A 432 -7.10 10.36 9.31
C LEU A 432 -7.72 10.54 10.70
N GLN A 433 -8.12 11.77 11.05
CA GLN A 433 -8.62 12.10 12.38
C GLN A 433 -10.01 11.54 12.60
N ASP A 434 -10.20 10.83 13.72
CA ASP A 434 -11.48 10.29 14.18
C ASP A 434 -12.35 9.73 13.04
N TRP A 435 -11.74 8.92 12.17
CA TRP A 435 -12.29 8.54 10.87
C TRP A 435 -13.72 7.93 10.95
N THR A 436 -14.06 7.27 12.07
CA THR A 436 -15.41 6.73 12.32
C THR A 436 -16.49 7.79 12.53
N LYS A 437 -16.10 9.05 12.73
CA LYS A 437 -16.96 10.23 12.90
C LYS A 437 -16.65 11.35 11.91
N ASN A 438 -15.72 11.12 10.98
CA ASN A 438 -15.22 12.12 10.06
C ASN A 438 -16.12 12.26 8.83
N ASP A 439 -16.59 13.47 8.54
CA ASP A 439 -17.55 13.76 7.46
C ASP A 439 -16.92 13.76 6.05
N PHE A 440 -15.59 13.65 5.93
CA PHE A 440 -14.94 13.32 4.66
C PHE A 440 -15.25 11.90 4.18
N ILE A 441 -15.53 10.99 5.10
CA ILE A 441 -15.80 9.57 4.83
C ILE A 441 -17.31 9.38 4.75
N GLN A 442 -17.82 8.60 3.81
CA GLN A 442 -19.27 8.47 3.62
C GLN A 442 -19.98 7.85 4.84
N ASP A 443 -21.18 8.35 5.19
CA ASP A 443 -21.94 7.89 6.36
C ASP A 443 -22.09 6.37 6.44
N TRP A 444 -22.53 5.71 5.37
CA TRP A 444 -22.74 4.26 5.38
C TRP A 444 -21.43 3.47 5.58
N VAL A 445 -20.29 4.01 5.15
CA VAL A 445 -18.95 3.40 5.35
C VAL A 445 -18.63 3.41 6.84
N ARG A 446 -18.86 4.55 7.51
CA ARG A 446 -18.66 4.69 8.96
C ARG A 446 -19.65 3.83 9.77
N GLU A 447 -20.91 3.81 9.37
CA GLU A 447 -21.95 2.97 10.00
C GLU A 447 -21.64 1.48 9.85
N ARG A 448 -21.18 1.05 8.67
CA ARG A 448 -20.78 -0.34 8.42
C ARG A 448 -19.62 -0.71 9.32
N ALA A 449 -18.58 0.12 9.36
CA ALA A 449 -17.43 -0.11 10.23
C ALA A 449 -17.84 -0.17 11.70
N ALA A 450 -18.67 0.77 12.17
CA ALA A 450 -19.15 0.81 13.55
C ALA A 450 -19.93 -0.45 13.94
N LEU A 451 -20.76 -0.99 13.04
CA LEU A 451 -21.45 -2.27 13.25
C LEU A 451 -20.46 -3.44 13.29
N ASN A 452 -19.55 -3.51 12.32
CA ASN A 452 -18.55 -4.58 12.22
C ASN A 452 -17.68 -4.65 13.48
N ILE A 453 -17.25 -3.51 14.02
CA ILE A 453 -16.37 -3.44 15.20
C ILE A 453 -17.10 -3.32 16.54
N LYS A 454 -18.43 -3.50 16.58
CA LYS A 454 -19.23 -3.26 17.79
C LYS A 454 -18.79 -4.08 19.01
N GLN A 455 -18.17 -5.24 18.80
CA GLN A 455 -17.64 -6.11 19.87
C GLN A 455 -16.17 -5.80 20.24
N ALA A 456 -15.58 -4.73 19.70
CA ALA A 456 -14.20 -4.38 19.97
C ALA A 456 -13.98 -3.95 21.41
N SER A 457 -12.95 -4.52 22.04
CA SER A 457 -12.42 -4.06 23.33
C SER A 457 -11.23 -3.11 23.18
N ASN A 458 -10.59 -3.10 22.00
CA ASN A 458 -9.52 -2.17 21.66
C ASN A 458 -10.12 -0.83 21.20
N PRO A 459 -9.81 0.30 21.87
CA PRO A 459 -10.30 1.62 21.45
C PRO A 459 -9.76 2.07 20.08
N LEU A 460 -8.69 1.44 19.58
CA LEU A 460 -8.07 1.71 18.28
C LEU A 460 -8.26 0.53 17.32
N GLN A 461 -9.41 -0.13 17.39
CA GLN A 461 -9.74 -1.25 16.52
C GLN A 461 -9.65 -0.85 15.05
N ARG A 462 -8.83 -1.59 14.29
CA ARG A 462 -8.65 -1.39 12.85
C ARG A 462 -9.81 -1.97 12.04
N HIS A 463 -10.05 -1.41 10.85
CA HIS A 463 -11.09 -1.87 9.93
C HIS A 463 -10.67 -1.74 8.45
N PRO A 464 -11.11 -2.61 7.53
CA PRO A 464 -10.84 -2.49 6.08
C PRO A 464 -11.24 -1.17 5.40
N TYR A 465 -12.09 -0.37 6.04
CA TYR A 465 -12.50 0.95 5.52
C TYR A 465 -11.77 2.11 6.16
N GLU A 466 -10.95 1.84 7.18
CA GLU A 466 -10.10 2.86 7.78
C GLU A 466 -9.09 3.36 6.75
N PRO A 467 -8.82 4.67 6.69
CA PRO A 467 -7.75 5.22 5.87
C PRO A 467 -6.43 4.43 6.03
N CYS A 468 -5.75 4.22 4.91
CA CYS A 468 -4.51 3.44 4.76
C CYS A 468 -4.60 1.93 4.98
N TYR A 469 -5.65 1.38 5.60
CA TYR A 469 -5.65 -0.03 6.04
C TYR A 469 -5.43 -1.03 4.89
N LEU A 470 -6.12 -0.84 3.76
CA LEU A 470 -6.02 -1.75 2.62
C LEU A 470 -4.75 -1.55 1.82
N PHE A 471 -4.15 -0.36 1.86
CA PHE A 471 -2.79 -0.17 1.39
C PHE A 471 -1.82 -1.03 2.21
N GLU A 472 -1.87 -0.91 3.53
CA GLU A 472 -0.96 -1.61 4.47
C GLU A 472 -1.13 -3.13 4.37
N ALA A 473 -2.38 -3.62 4.34
CA ALA A 473 -2.66 -5.05 4.31
C ALA A 473 -2.54 -5.68 2.91
N GLY A 474 -2.77 -4.92 1.82
CA GLY A 474 -3.01 -5.47 0.48
C GLY A 474 -2.14 -4.93 -0.65
N ILE A 475 -1.43 -3.82 -0.44
CA ILE A 475 -0.59 -3.16 -1.46
C ILE A 475 0.88 -3.16 -1.06
N GLN A 476 1.18 -2.74 0.18
CA GLN A 476 2.53 -2.70 0.72
C GLN A 476 3.24 -4.07 0.65
N PRO A 477 2.60 -5.22 0.92
CA PRO A 477 3.25 -6.52 0.77
C PRO A 477 3.68 -6.87 -0.67
N LEU A 478 3.14 -6.16 -1.67
CA LEU A 478 3.38 -6.41 -3.09
C LEU A 478 4.48 -5.50 -3.70
N HIS A 479 4.97 -4.51 -2.97
CA HIS A 479 5.86 -3.45 -3.49
C HIS A 479 7.14 -3.96 -4.18
N GLN A 480 7.64 -5.14 -3.77
CA GLN A 480 8.85 -5.77 -4.33
C GLN A 480 8.56 -6.76 -5.46
N TYR A 481 7.30 -6.98 -5.81
CA TYR A 481 6.93 -7.83 -6.93
C TYR A 481 6.71 -6.97 -8.18
N PRO A 482 7.52 -7.11 -9.24
CA PRO A 482 7.39 -6.27 -10.41
C PRO A 482 6.06 -6.52 -11.14
N ILE A 483 5.34 -5.43 -11.42
CA ILE A 483 4.10 -5.42 -12.19
C ILE A 483 4.22 -4.49 -13.40
N LYS A 484 3.39 -4.71 -14.42
CA LYS A 484 3.32 -3.86 -15.61
C LYS A 484 2.38 -2.67 -15.45
N GLY A 485 1.32 -2.82 -14.66
CA GLY A 485 0.29 -1.81 -14.50
C GLY A 485 -0.86 -2.22 -13.60
N ILE A 486 -1.80 -1.29 -13.44
CA ILE A 486 -2.93 -1.38 -12.51
C ILE A 486 -4.23 -1.17 -13.28
N ILE A 487 -5.24 -2.00 -12.96
CA ILE A 487 -6.63 -1.73 -13.29
C ILE A 487 -7.46 -1.49 -12.02
N TRP A 488 -8.27 -0.44 -12.03
CA TRP A 488 -8.94 0.09 -10.84
C TRP A 488 -10.43 0.34 -11.07
N TYR A 489 -11.30 -0.25 -10.24
CA TYR A 489 -12.73 0.08 -10.25
C TYR A 489 -13.22 0.39 -8.84
N GLN A 490 -13.32 1.69 -8.57
CA GLN A 490 -13.82 2.22 -7.31
C GLN A 490 -14.38 3.65 -7.50
N GLY A 491 -15.24 4.05 -6.57
CA GLY A 491 -15.72 5.43 -6.43
C GLY A 491 -17.08 5.51 -5.76
N GLU A 492 -17.85 4.42 -5.73
CA GLU A 492 -19.22 4.40 -5.21
C GLU A 492 -19.30 4.77 -3.72
N SER A 493 -18.25 4.44 -2.95
CA SER A 493 -18.10 4.79 -1.52
C SER A 493 -17.57 6.22 -1.28
N ASN A 494 -17.30 6.98 -2.34
CA ASN A 494 -16.84 8.37 -2.28
C ASN A 494 -17.78 9.31 -3.05
N ALA A 495 -18.71 8.76 -3.84
CA ALA A 495 -19.59 9.51 -4.73
C ALA A 495 -20.48 10.56 -4.05
N HIS A 496 -20.62 10.52 -2.72
CA HIS A 496 -21.33 11.53 -1.95
C HIS A 496 -20.59 12.89 -1.90
N ASN A 497 -19.26 12.89 -2.05
CA ASN A 497 -18.40 14.06 -1.94
C ASN A 497 -17.36 14.06 -3.06
N MET A 498 -17.68 14.75 -4.15
CA MET A 498 -16.87 14.79 -5.37
C MET A 498 -15.52 15.44 -5.10
N GLU A 499 -15.50 16.56 -4.39
CA GLU A 499 -14.33 17.38 -4.11
C GLU A 499 -13.28 16.61 -3.30
N VAL A 500 -13.73 15.81 -2.32
CA VAL A 500 -12.84 14.90 -1.58
C VAL A 500 -12.25 13.84 -2.50
N HIS A 501 -13.05 13.21 -3.36
CA HIS A 501 -12.54 12.21 -4.30
C HIS A 501 -11.55 12.80 -5.32
N GLU A 502 -11.79 14.03 -5.81
CA GLU A 502 -10.86 14.73 -6.70
C GLU A 502 -9.50 14.99 -6.07
N ARG A 503 -9.46 15.16 -4.74
CA ARG A 503 -8.21 15.21 -3.98
C ARG A 503 -7.61 13.81 -3.79
N LEU A 504 -8.41 12.80 -3.47
CA LEU A 504 -7.93 11.45 -3.15
C LEU A 504 -7.39 10.67 -4.35
N PHE A 505 -8.02 10.78 -5.54
CA PHE A 505 -7.64 9.95 -6.68
C PHE A 505 -6.19 10.22 -7.17
N PRO A 506 -5.73 11.48 -7.34
CA PRO A 506 -4.32 11.74 -7.63
C PRO A 506 -3.37 11.25 -6.54
N LEU A 507 -3.77 11.36 -5.27
CA LEU A 507 -2.98 10.86 -4.13
C LEU A 507 -2.86 9.34 -4.15
N LEU A 508 -3.92 8.61 -4.49
CA LEU A 508 -3.89 7.16 -4.70
C LEU A 508 -2.90 6.77 -5.78
N VAL A 509 -3.00 7.39 -6.97
CA VAL A 509 -2.12 7.06 -8.11
C VAL A 509 -0.66 7.35 -7.75
N ASN A 510 -0.38 8.50 -7.13
CA ASN A 510 0.97 8.87 -6.74
C ASN A 510 1.53 7.95 -5.64
N SER A 511 0.72 7.63 -4.63
CA SER A 511 1.07 6.70 -3.55
C SER A 511 1.55 5.36 -4.09
N TRP A 512 0.83 4.78 -5.06
CA TRP A 512 1.19 3.48 -5.62
C TRP A 512 2.40 3.59 -6.55
N ARG A 513 2.51 4.64 -7.36
CA ARG A 513 3.73 4.87 -8.17
C ARG A 513 4.98 5.00 -7.31
N GLN A 514 4.86 5.65 -6.15
CA GLN A 514 5.96 5.74 -5.18
C GLN A 514 6.26 4.38 -4.54
N ASN A 515 5.23 3.60 -4.17
CA ASN A 515 5.38 2.26 -3.59
C ASN A 515 6.23 1.32 -4.47
N TRP A 516 6.01 1.33 -5.80
CA TRP A 516 6.82 0.57 -6.76
C TRP A 516 8.02 1.33 -7.31
N ASN A 517 8.18 2.61 -6.95
CA ASN A 517 9.15 3.53 -7.55
C ASN A 517 9.14 3.49 -9.10
N ALA A 518 7.93 3.53 -9.68
CA ALA A 518 7.72 3.41 -11.12
C ALA A 518 6.49 4.22 -11.57
N ASP A 519 6.55 4.83 -12.76
CA ASP A 519 5.41 5.48 -13.40
C ASP A 519 4.46 4.43 -14.02
N LEU A 520 3.80 3.65 -13.16
CA LEU A 520 2.92 2.57 -13.58
C LEU A 520 1.68 3.14 -14.32
N PRO A 521 1.27 2.51 -15.45
CA PRO A 521 0.00 2.83 -16.08
C PRO A 521 -1.16 2.46 -15.16
N PHE A 522 -2.11 3.39 -15.02
CA PHE A 522 -3.23 3.27 -14.10
C PHE A 522 -4.55 3.44 -14.85
N TYR A 523 -5.19 2.32 -15.22
CA TYR A 523 -6.43 2.33 -15.98
C TYR A 523 -7.62 2.11 -15.06
N TYR A 524 -8.61 3.00 -15.11
CA TYR A 524 -9.73 2.97 -14.18
C TYR A 524 -11.08 3.02 -14.88
N VAL A 525 -12.13 2.74 -14.13
CA VAL A 525 -13.51 2.69 -14.65
C VAL A 525 -14.29 3.91 -14.18
N GLN A 526 -14.89 4.66 -15.13
CA GLN A 526 -15.93 5.64 -14.81
C GLN A 526 -17.13 4.88 -14.26
N LEU A 527 -17.72 5.33 -13.15
CA LEU A 527 -18.84 4.64 -12.52
C LEU A 527 -19.98 4.38 -13.52
N SER A 528 -20.60 3.22 -13.37
CA SER A 528 -21.75 2.82 -14.18
C SER A 528 -22.96 3.73 -13.89
N SER A 529 -24.01 3.63 -14.68
CA SER A 529 -25.26 4.34 -14.40
C SER A 529 -26.06 3.67 -13.29
N ILE A 530 -26.64 4.47 -12.39
CA ILE A 530 -27.58 4.07 -11.33
C ILE A 530 -28.34 5.31 -10.84
N ASP A 531 -29.58 5.15 -10.37
CA ASP A 531 -30.41 6.27 -9.93
C ASP A 531 -30.02 6.83 -8.55
N ARG A 532 -28.84 7.48 -8.49
CA ARG A 532 -28.30 8.16 -7.29
C ARG A 532 -28.00 9.63 -7.58
N PRO A 533 -28.51 10.61 -6.79
CA PRO A 533 -28.42 12.03 -7.15
C PRO A 533 -27.01 12.56 -7.47
N SER A 534 -25.96 12.11 -6.76
CA SER A 534 -24.60 12.62 -6.93
C SER A 534 -23.86 12.10 -8.17
N TRP A 535 -24.41 11.10 -8.88
CA TRP A 535 -23.70 10.35 -9.92
C TRP A 535 -23.31 11.16 -11.15
N THR A 536 -24.04 12.22 -11.48
CA THR A 536 -23.78 13.03 -12.68
C THR A 536 -22.48 13.80 -12.54
N TRP A 537 -22.35 14.57 -11.47
CA TRP A 537 -21.14 15.33 -11.12
C TRP A 537 -19.94 14.41 -10.91
N PHE A 538 -20.13 13.30 -10.19
CA PHE A 538 -19.04 12.38 -9.91
C PHE A 538 -18.48 11.70 -11.18
N ARG A 539 -19.34 11.34 -12.14
CA ARG A 539 -18.85 10.77 -13.41
C ARG A 539 -18.07 11.81 -14.22
N ASP A 540 -18.52 13.07 -14.27
CA ASP A 540 -17.75 14.13 -14.93
C ASP A 540 -16.42 14.41 -14.22
N SER A 541 -16.36 14.36 -12.88
CA SER A 541 -15.08 14.51 -12.17
C SER A 541 -14.11 13.37 -12.52
N GLN A 542 -14.59 12.13 -12.57
CA GLN A 542 -13.79 11.00 -13.05
C GLN A 542 -13.28 11.22 -14.48
N ARG A 543 -14.09 11.80 -15.38
CA ARG A 543 -13.63 12.16 -16.73
C ARG A 543 -12.54 13.22 -16.69
N ARG A 544 -12.69 14.28 -15.88
CA ARG A 544 -11.69 15.35 -15.76
C ARG A 544 -10.38 14.85 -15.17
N LEU A 545 -10.43 13.93 -14.21
CA LEU A 545 -9.24 13.31 -13.63
C LEU A 545 -8.39 12.56 -14.67
N ALA A 546 -8.99 12.00 -15.73
CA ALA A 546 -8.26 11.37 -16.83
C ALA A 546 -7.37 12.38 -17.61
N GLN A 547 -7.71 13.67 -17.55
CA GLN A 547 -6.99 14.73 -18.24
C GLN A 547 -5.89 15.36 -17.38
N THR A 548 -5.98 15.21 -16.05
CA THR A 548 -5.04 15.83 -15.09
C THR A 548 -4.04 14.85 -14.50
N VAL A 549 -4.36 13.55 -14.45
CA VAL A 549 -3.45 12.51 -13.96
C VAL A 549 -2.78 11.80 -15.13
N SER A 550 -1.45 11.96 -15.25
CA SER A 550 -0.66 11.39 -16.34
C SER A 550 -0.66 9.85 -16.35
N ASN A 551 -0.42 9.26 -17.52
CA ASN A 551 -0.33 7.80 -17.71
C ASN A 551 -1.53 7.04 -17.11
N THR A 552 -2.72 7.61 -17.31
CA THR A 552 -4.01 7.03 -16.96
C THR A 552 -4.88 6.82 -18.19
N GLY A 553 -5.96 6.06 -18.02
CA GLY A 553 -6.96 5.81 -19.06
C GLY A 553 -8.26 5.40 -18.39
N MET A 554 -9.39 5.83 -18.95
CA MET A 554 -10.71 5.64 -18.35
C MET A 554 -11.61 4.79 -19.24
N ALA A 555 -12.05 3.65 -18.72
CA ALA A 555 -13.10 2.84 -19.32
C ALA A 555 -14.47 3.40 -18.91
N VAL A 556 -15.28 3.80 -19.89
CA VAL A 556 -16.68 4.21 -19.67
C VAL A 556 -17.51 2.96 -19.42
N SER A 557 -18.40 2.97 -18.43
CA SER A 557 -19.25 1.81 -18.09
C SER A 557 -20.75 2.16 -17.94
N SER A 558 -21.15 3.39 -18.23
CA SER A 558 -22.52 3.86 -18.00
C SER A 558 -23.58 3.10 -18.81
N ASP A 559 -23.23 2.62 -19.99
CA ASP A 559 -24.09 1.80 -20.87
C ASP A 559 -24.40 0.40 -20.32
N ARG A 560 -23.63 -0.06 -19.34
CA ARG A 560 -23.84 -1.33 -18.64
C ARG A 560 -24.43 -1.14 -17.25
N GLY A 561 -24.88 0.06 -16.89
CA GLY A 561 -25.51 0.34 -15.60
C GLY A 561 -26.88 -0.31 -15.40
N ASP A 562 -27.34 -0.31 -14.16
CA ASP A 562 -28.67 -0.77 -13.74
C ASP A 562 -29.27 0.31 -12.82
N SER A 563 -30.54 0.66 -13.02
CA SER A 563 -31.18 1.75 -12.28
C SER A 563 -31.35 1.43 -10.80
N LEU A 564 -31.48 0.14 -10.45
CA LEU A 564 -31.80 -0.34 -9.11
C LEU A 564 -30.63 -1.04 -8.44
N ASN A 565 -29.63 -1.49 -9.22
CA ASN A 565 -28.51 -2.27 -8.71
C ASN A 565 -27.16 -1.59 -9.01
N VAL A 566 -26.37 -1.35 -7.97
CA VAL A 566 -25.02 -0.77 -8.10
C VAL A 566 -24.00 -1.77 -8.67
N HIS A 567 -24.37 -3.05 -8.72
CA HIS A 567 -23.57 -4.15 -9.25
C HIS A 567 -24.19 -4.70 -10.54
N PRO A 568 -24.07 -4.00 -11.69
CA PRO A 568 -24.58 -4.54 -12.94
C PRO A 568 -23.85 -5.83 -13.32
N THR A 569 -24.59 -6.79 -13.89
CA THR A 569 -24.13 -8.18 -14.10
C THR A 569 -23.39 -8.41 -15.42
N ARG A 570 -23.32 -7.39 -16.29
CA ARG A 570 -22.50 -7.39 -17.51
C ARG A 570 -21.15 -6.73 -17.23
N LYS A 571 -20.09 -7.53 -17.10
CA LYS A 571 -18.76 -7.10 -16.65
C LYS A 571 -17.69 -7.24 -17.71
N LYS A 572 -17.85 -8.20 -18.62
CA LYS A 572 -16.85 -8.58 -19.61
C LYS A 572 -16.38 -7.37 -20.43
N GLU A 573 -17.29 -6.57 -20.98
CA GLU A 573 -16.93 -5.43 -21.83
C GLU A 573 -16.18 -4.34 -21.08
N ILE A 574 -16.38 -4.21 -19.76
CA ILE A 574 -15.64 -3.26 -18.93
C ILE A 574 -14.17 -3.70 -18.83
N GLY A 575 -13.92 -5.00 -18.62
CA GLY A 575 -12.57 -5.57 -18.63
C GLY A 575 -11.89 -5.44 -19.98
N GLU A 576 -12.62 -5.67 -21.08
CA GLU A 576 -12.11 -5.50 -22.44
C GLU A 576 -11.76 -4.03 -22.73
N ARG A 577 -12.59 -3.06 -22.31
CA ARG A 577 -12.28 -1.62 -22.45
C ARG A 577 -11.01 -1.22 -21.71
N LEU A 578 -10.75 -1.79 -20.54
CA LEU A 578 -9.48 -1.58 -19.83
C LEU A 578 -8.30 -2.21 -20.59
N ALA A 579 -8.48 -3.38 -21.20
CA ALA A 579 -7.45 -4.03 -22.00
C ALA A 579 -7.15 -3.25 -23.28
N HIS A 580 -8.14 -2.63 -23.91
CA HIS A 580 -7.96 -1.70 -25.03
C HIS A 580 -7.04 -0.52 -24.66
N TRP A 581 -7.21 0.06 -23.46
CA TRP A 581 -6.28 1.07 -22.95
C TRP A 581 -4.85 0.53 -22.80
N ALA A 582 -4.68 -0.64 -22.19
CA ALA A 582 -3.37 -1.26 -22.03
C ALA A 582 -2.70 -1.58 -23.37
N LEU A 583 -3.42 -2.23 -24.29
CA LEU A 583 -2.93 -2.56 -25.62
C LEU A 583 -2.48 -1.31 -26.38
N ASN A 584 -3.27 -0.24 -26.37
CA ASN A 584 -2.91 1.01 -27.05
C ASN A 584 -1.76 1.77 -26.37
N LYS A 585 -1.89 2.06 -25.07
CA LYS A 585 -1.01 3.01 -24.37
C LYS A 585 0.20 2.37 -23.73
N THR A 586 0.10 1.12 -23.29
CA THR A 586 1.22 0.38 -22.67
C THR A 586 2.00 -0.43 -23.70
N TYR A 587 1.32 -1.06 -24.65
CA TYR A 587 1.94 -1.98 -25.61
C TYR A 587 2.06 -1.43 -27.04
N GLY A 588 1.49 -0.25 -27.32
CA GLY A 588 1.61 0.41 -28.63
C GLY A 588 0.84 -0.28 -29.76
N HIS A 589 -0.12 -1.15 -29.45
CA HIS A 589 -0.98 -1.77 -30.45
C HIS A 589 -1.92 -0.73 -31.06
N ASN A 590 -2.16 -0.84 -32.37
CA ASN A 590 -3.08 0.01 -33.10
C ASN A 590 -4.55 -0.41 -32.89
N VAL A 591 -5.01 -0.34 -31.65
CA VAL A 591 -6.42 -0.52 -31.26
C VAL A 591 -6.97 0.80 -30.72
N ILE A 592 -8.28 1.03 -30.88
CA ILE A 592 -8.94 2.19 -30.30
C ILE A 592 -9.06 1.97 -28.78
N PRO A 593 -8.51 2.87 -27.94
CA PRO A 593 -8.48 2.66 -26.48
C PRO A 593 -9.79 3.02 -25.76
N SER A 594 -10.64 3.87 -26.35
CA SER A 594 -11.84 4.37 -25.69
C SER A 594 -12.95 4.74 -26.67
N GLY A 595 -14.15 4.95 -26.13
CA GLY A 595 -15.24 5.63 -26.84
C GLY A 595 -14.97 7.13 -26.99
N PRO A 596 -15.93 7.89 -27.55
CA PRO A 596 -15.80 9.34 -27.70
C PRO A 596 -15.54 10.03 -26.35
N LEU A 597 -14.40 10.71 -26.21
CA LEU A 597 -14.06 11.50 -25.03
C LEU A 597 -14.18 12.98 -25.35
N PHE A 598 -14.92 13.72 -24.53
CA PHE A 598 -15.13 15.15 -24.74
C PHE A 598 -13.79 15.89 -24.84
N ARG A 599 -13.60 16.64 -25.94
CA ARG A 599 -12.40 17.46 -26.17
C ARG A 599 -12.70 18.95 -26.07
N SER A 600 -13.73 19.43 -26.75
CA SER A 600 -14.09 20.85 -26.75
C SER A 600 -15.52 21.08 -27.22
N ALA A 601 -16.08 22.25 -26.88
CA ALA A 601 -17.36 22.73 -27.36
C ALA A 601 -17.20 24.16 -27.93
N THR A 602 -17.69 24.39 -29.15
CA THR A 602 -17.81 25.73 -29.73
C THR A 602 -19.28 26.14 -29.75
N PHE A 603 -19.59 27.33 -29.23
CA PHE A 603 -20.96 27.84 -29.15
C PHE A 603 -21.19 28.91 -30.23
N THR A 604 -22.19 28.71 -31.07
CA THR A 604 -22.69 29.73 -32.00
C THR A 604 -24.04 30.23 -31.54
N ASP A 605 -24.61 31.19 -32.26
CA ASP A 605 -26.06 31.42 -32.16
C ASP A 605 -26.80 30.12 -32.50
N ASN A 606 -27.77 29.78 -31.66
CA ASN A 606 -28.68 28.63 -31.72
C ASN A 606 -28.09 27.23 -31.52
N ALA A 607 -26.77 27.02 -31.44
CA ALA A 607 -26.20 25.67 -31.32
C ALA A 607 -24.85 25.59 -30.60
N ALA A 608 -24.54 24.40 -30.09
CA ALA A 608 -23.22 24.00 -29.64
C ALA A 608 -22.66 22.89 -30.56
N TYR A 609 -21.39 22.99 -30.93
CA TYR A 609 -20.68 22.00 -31.75
C TYR A 609 -19.61 21.32 -30.90
N ILE A 610 -19.76 20.02 -30.68
CA ILE A 610 -18.93 19.23 -29.79
C ILE A 610 -17.93 18.40 -30.58
N THR A 611 -16.66 18.46 -30.19
CA THR A 611 -15.60 17.60 -30.70
C THR A 611 -15.19 16.59 -29.65
N PHE A 612 -14.88 15.38 -30.09
CA PHE A 612 -14.42 14.29 -29.24
C PHE A 612 -13.06 13.76 -29.72
N ASP A 613 -12.25 13.26 -28.79
CA ASP A 613 -11.21 12.29 -29.11
C ASP A 613 -11.85 10.91 -29.34
N TYR A 614 -11.19 10.04 -30.12
CA TYR A 614 -11.69 8.71 -30.49
C TYR A 614 -13.07 8.72 -31.17
N ALA A 615 -13.32 9.75 -31.99
CA ALA A 615 -14.61 10.09 -32.60
C ALA A 615 -14.81 9.54 -34.03
N LYS A 616 -14.01 8.57 -34.47
CA LYS A 616 -14.19 8.02 -35.82
C LYS A 616 -15.48 7.19 -35.88
N GLY A 617 -16.30 7.45 -36.89
CA GLY A 617 -17.58 6.77 -37.10
C GLY A 617 -18.59 6.96 -35.97
N LEU A 618 -18.73 8.20 -35.45
CA LEU A 618 -19.77 8.51 -34.46
C LEU A 618 -21.15 8.07 -34.95
N THR A 619 -21.84 7.31 -34.11
CA THR A 619 -23.19 6.80 -34.37
C THR A 619 -23.89 6.51 -33.04
N THR A 620 -25.11 5.97 -33.09
CA THR A 620 -25.84 5.51 -31.90
C THR A 620 -25.76 3.99 -31.74
N SER A 621 -25.76 3.53 -30.49
CA SER A 621 -25.67 2.11 -30.14
C SER A 621 -26.90 1.29 -30.54
N ASP A 622 -28.02 1.95 -30.81
CA ASP A 622 -29.33 1.36 -31.04
C ASP A 622 -29.98 1.78 -32.37
N GLY A 623 -29.35 2.66 -33.15
CA GLY A 623 -29.91 3.18 -34.40
C GLY A 623 -30.99 4.25 -34.22
N ASP A 624 -31.36 4.56 -32.98
CA ASP A 624 -32.26 5.66 -32.66
C ASP A 624 -31.54 7.02 -32.78
N PRO A 625 -32.28 8.15 -32.83
CA PRO A 625 -31.68 9.47 -32.72
C PRO A 625 -30.80 9.64 -31.48
N ILE A 626 -29.78 10.49 -31.57
CA ILE A 626 -28.93 10.83 -30.43
C ILE A 626 -29.79 11.45 -29.33
N ARG A 627 -29.65 10.96 -28.10
CA ARG A 627 -30.42 11.40 -26.94
C ARG A 627 -29.52 11.80 -25.77
N THR A 628 -30.15 12.35 -24.74
CA THR A 628 -29.54 12.78 -23.45
C THR A 628 -28.53 13.93 -23.52
N PHE A 629 -28.50 14.66 -24.63
CA PHE A 629 -27.94 16.01 -24.66
C PHE A 629 -28.91 17.00 -24.01
N GLU A 630 -28.36 17.93 -23.25
CA GLU A 630 -29.08 19.09 -22.74
C GLU A 630 -28.25 20.35 -23.01
N ILE A 631 -28.92 21.46 -23.32
CA ILE A 631 -28.30 22.74 -23.67
C ILE A 631 -28.97 23.88 -22.87
N ALA A 632 -28.20 24.91 -22.53
CA ALA A 632 -28.70 26.05 -21.75
C ALA A 632 -27.97 27.35 -22.11
N GLU A 633 -28.63 28.49 -21.87
CA GLU A 633 -27.97 29.81 -21.86
C GLU A 633 -27.40 30.18 -20.48
N ARG A 634 -27.98 29.62 -19.42
CA ARG A 634 -27.65 29.91 -18.02
C ARG A 634 -27.64 28.62 -17.21
N GLU A 635 -26.71 28.51 -16.25
CA GLU A 635 -26.63 27.35 -15.36
C GLU A 635 -27.95 27.13 -14.61
N GLY A 636 -28.35 25.87 -14.50
CA GLY A 636 -29.61 25.47 -13.87
C GLY A 636 -30.83 25.44 -14.81
N LEU A 637 -30.78 26.08 -15.99
CA LEU A 637 -31.91 26.15 -16.94
C LEU A 637 -31.64 25.32 -18.20
N TYR A 638 -31.43 24.01 -18.01
CA TYR A 638 -31.14 23.07 -19.09
C TYR A 638 -32.40 22.58 -19.79
N TYR A 639 -32.35 22.51 -21.12
CA TYR A 639 -33.41 21.98 -21.98
C TYR A 639 -32.91 20.73 -22.70
N PRO A 640 -33.73 19.66 -22.83
CA PRO A 640 -33.41 18.54 -23.69
C PRO A 640 -33.12 19.02 -25.12
N ALA A 641 -32.01 18.57 -25.69
CA ALA A 641 -31.53 19.06 -26.97
C ALA A 641 -31.63 18.00 -28.07
N GLN A 642 -31.89 18.45 -29.28
CA GLN A 642 -31.67 17.67 -30.50
C GLN A 642 -30.18 17.62 -30.79
N ALA A 643 -29.71 16.49 -31.34
CA ALA A 643 -28.32 16.31 -31.68
C ALA A 643 -28.13 15.48 -32.97
N VAL A 644 -27.19 15.90 -33.81
CA VAL A 644 -26.81 15.19 -35.05
C VAL A 644 -25.30 15.19 -35.23
N VAL A 645 -24.76 14.14 -35.86
CA VAL A 645 -23.36 14.11 -36.29
C VAL A 645 -23.24 14.89 -37.61
N GLU A 646 -22.41 15.92 -37.63
CA GLU A 646 -22.15 16.75 -38.80
C GLU A 646 -20.64 17.04 -38.89
N ASN A 647 -20.02 16.68 -40.01
CA ASN A 647 -18.59 16.93 -40.28
C ASN A 647 -17.64 16.46 -39.15
N GLY A 648 -17.92 15.29 -38.56
CA GLY A 648 -17.13 14.73 -37.46
C GLY A 648 -17.32 15.41 -36.10
N LYS A 649 -18.29 16.32 -35.98
CA LYS A 649 -18.72 16.96 -34.73
C LYS A 649 -20.14 16.53 -34.38
N VAL A 650 -20.55 16.72 -33.13
CA VAL A 650 -21.96 16.62 -32.75
C VAL A 650 -22.52 18.03 -32.62
N LYS A 651 -23.46 18.39 -33.49
CA LYS A 651 -24.24 19.64 -33.39
C LYS A 651 -25.39 19.40 -32.42
N VAL A 652 -25.54 20.27 -31.42
CA VAL A 652 -26.54 20.18 -30.35
C VAL A 652 -27.33 21.49 -30.30
N TRP A 653 -28.67 21.43 -30.32
CA TRP A 653 -29.52 22.62 -30.27
C TRP A 653 -30.88 22.35 -29.63
N ASN A 654 -31.55 23.43 -29.22
CA ASN A 654 -32.96 23.45 -28.83
C ASN A 654 -33.55 24.78 -29.30
N ASP A 655 -34.74 24.76 -29.90
CA ASP A 655 -35.35 25.96 -30.51
C ASP A 655 -35.67 27.07 -29.50
N GLN A 656 -35.73 26.75 -28.19
CA GLN A 656 -35.93 27.71 -27.10
C GLN A 656 -34.61 28.31 -26.58
N VAL A 657 -33.46 27.79 -27.00
CA VAL A 657 -32.12 28.18 -26.52
C VAL A 657 -31.36 28.87 -27.66
N THR A 658 -31.56 30.18 -27.81
CA THR A 658 -31.02 30.97 -28.93
C THR A 658 -29.55 31.36 -28.77
N HIS A 659 -29.05 31.47 -27.53
CA HIS A 659 -27.67 31.83 -27.23
C HIS A 659 -27.04 30.84 -26.25
N PRO A 660 -26.84 29.57 -26.67
CA PRO A 660 -26.34 28.55 -25.78
C PRO A 660 -24.96 28.90 -25.24
N LYS A 661 -24.77 28.68 -23.94
CA LYS A 661 -23.49 28.81 -23.25
C LYS A 661 -23.09 27.54 -22.52
N LEU A 662 -24.00 26.58 -22.38
CA LEU A 662 -23.74 25.35 -21.64
C LEU A 662 -24.31 24.17 -22.40
N VAL A 663 -23.60 23.05 -22.35
CA VAL A 663 -24.02 21.78 -22.93
C VAL A 663 -23.54 20.64 -22.05
N ARG A 664 -24.36 19.61 -21.89
CA ARG A 664 -24.00 18.39 -21.16
C ARG A 664 -24.59 17.17 -21.84
N TYR A 665 -23.96 16.02 -21.65
CA TYR A 665 -24.34 14.75 -22.25
C TYR A 665 -24.36 13.64 -21.21
N GLY A 666 -25.39 12.80 -21.24
CA GLY A 666 -25.54 11.69 -20.30
C GLY A 666 -25.65 12.16 -18.85
N TRP A 667 -26.14 13.39 -18.62
CA TRP A 667 -26.20 14.06 -17.32
C TRP A 667 -27.45 13.65 -16.50
N GLN A 668 -27.68 12.35 -16.41
CA GLN A 668 -28.71 11.75 -15.57
C GLN A 668 -28.05 10.73 -14.67
N PRO A 669 -28.49 10.54 -13.41
CA PRO A 669 -27.95 9.48 -12.54
C PRO A 669 -27.92 8.11 -13.22
N PHE A 670 -29.09 7.65 -13.63
CA PHE A 670 -29.25 6.56 -14.59
C PHE A 670 -29.49 7.14 -15.97
N THR A 671 -28.58 6.91 -16.92
CA THR A 671 -28.69 7.46 -18.27
C THR A 671 -28.83 6.38 -19.33
N ARG A 672 -29.61 6.67 -20.37
CA ARG A 672 -29.72 5.85 -21.59
C ARG A 672 -28.93 6.44 -22.76
N ALA A 673 -27.89 7.20 -22.47
CA ALA A 673 -27.01 7.81 -23.46
C ALA A 673 -26.55 6.76 -24.48
N ASN A 674 -26.63 7.07 -25.79
CA ASN A 674 -26.44 6.09 -26.86
C ASN A 674 -25.33 6.45 -27.86
N LEU A 675 -24.64 7.58 -27.72
CA LEU A 675 -23.53 7.96 -28.60
C LEU A 675 -22.34 7.02 -28.41
N VAL A 676 -21.89 6.42 -29.51
CA VAL A 676 -20.74 5.52 -29.60
C VAL A 676 -19.85 5.90 -30.79
N ASN A 677 -18.63 5.36 -30.83
CA ASN A 677 -17.77 5.41 -32.03
C ASN A 677 -17.89 4.15 -32.88
N GLU A 678 -17.07 4.03 -33.93
CA GLU A 678 -17.05 2.87 -34.84
C GLU A 678 -16.75 1.52 -34.16
N ALA A 679 -16.11 1.54 -32.99
CA ALA A 679 -15.86 0.35 -32.19
C ALA A 679 -17.05 -0.02 -31.27
N GLY A 680 -18.15 0.73 -31.33
CA GLY A 680 -19.31 0.55 -30.46
C GLY A 680 -19.05 0.95 -29.00
N MET A 681 -17.96 1.68 -28.72
CA MET A 681 -17.63 2.11 -27.36
C MET A 681 -18.36 3.41 -26.98
N PRO A 682 -18.96 3.50 -25.78
CA PRO A 682 -19.81 4.62 -25.37
C PRO A 682 -19.03 5.90 -25.09
N ALA A 683 -19.65 7.02 -25.42
CA ALA A 683 -19.17 8.34 -25.04
C ALA A 683 -19.32 8.56 -23.52
N SER A 684 -18.35 9.25 -22.93
CA SER A 684 -18.36 9.56 -21.48
C SER A 684 -19.31 10.70 -21.14
N THR A 685 -19.89 10.68 -19.92
CA THR A 685 -20.63 11.83 -19.36
C THR A 685 -19.73 13.06 -19.27
N PHE A 686 -20.21 14.20 -19.74
CA PHE A 686 -19.48 15.46 -19.65
C PHE A 686 -20.41 16.67 -19.51
N ARG A 687 -19.82 17.78 -19.06
CA ARG A 687 -20.41 19.12 -19.14
C ARG A 687 -19.37 20.12 -19.66
N ALA A 688 -19.83 21.09 -20.44
CA ALA A 688 -19.02 22.18 -20.97
C ALA A 688 -19.74 23.52 -20.80
N ILE A 689 -18.97 24.57 -20.53
CA ILE A 689 -19.42 25.96 -20.39
C ILE A 689 -18.62 26.80 -21.39
N LYS A 690 -19.25 27.77 -22.02
CA LYS A 690 -18.60 28.81 -22.83
C LYS A 690 -17.74 29.65 -21.90
N GLU A 691 -16.42 29.63 -22.12
CA GLU A 691 -15.44 30.46 -21.42
C GLU A 691 -15.71 31.97 -21.59
#